data_AF-A0A6H1PCE3-F1
#
_entry.id   AF-A0A6H1PCE3-F1
#
_cell.length_a   1.000
_cell.length_b   1.000
_cell.length_c   1.000
_cell.angle_alpha   90.00
_cell.angle_beta   90.00
_cell.angle_gamma   90.00
#
_symmetry.space_group_name_H-M   'P 1'
#
loop_
_entity.id
_entity.type
_entity.pdbx_description
1 polymer ?
#
loop_
_entity_poly.entity_id
_entity_poly.type
_entity_poly.pdbx_seq_one_letter_code
_entity_poly.pdbx_strand_id
1 'polypeptide(L)'
;MANGFASHAEGSGTTASGGSSHAEGSFTIANGDSSHAEGSNNTTANGFASHAEGIATSTGINANGAHAEGVSTNALAQGSHAEGGGTTASGDSSHAEGDRTTASGFASHAEGQVTIASGDRSHAEGGNTTASGSNSHTEGSGTTASGFTSHAEGESTTANGFASHAEGSSTTANGFSSHAEGRNTTASGDNSHAEGSGTMASGGGSHAEGNSTQAQGVNSHTEGQSTSTGPLATSAHAEGFNTQANEFASHAEGSFSVASGSISHAEGDTTTASGSVSHAEGQGTIASGDRSHAEGGNTTASGSNSHAEGNGTIANGPNSHVEGILTTTDINANGAHAEGVSTTALAQGSHAEGNSTTANGFAAHAEGNFTTAGGDISHAEGNGTTASGTSSHAEGTNTTASGTSSHAEGTGTTASGFVAHAEGTGTIASGDSSHAEGSGTRASGFAAHAEGSGTIASGDLSHTEGLSTTANGFEGAHIMGRNGAVNATDGDPTYSWNVAFGAVAYDATGLIGKLLNNGNMFVDGAYLTPAGDYAEMFETADGNSIDVGYFVTVSTEDKIRKATSNDLFILGITSATPALLGNSGCLRWQGKYLTDEWGRKKYHEVTIPAQKDEEGNVIISERKIMQPIPNPEWNPHEEYISRVNRPEWVAVGLVGQVLVRDDGTCETHGYCWSNDDGIATKAEKGYFVLKRTGTNQILILAK
;
A
#
# COMPACT_ATOMS: atom_id res chain seq x y z
N MET A 1 -71.00 28.84 79.60
CA MET A 1 -70.68 30.06 80.39
C MET A 1 -70.46 31.19 79.40
N ALA A 2 -71.30 32.22 79.41
CA ALA A 2 -71.19 33.37 78.50
C ALA A 2 -70.70 34.59 79.30
N ASN A 3 -69.47 35.04 79.03
CA ASN A 3 -68.77 36.08 79.81
C ASN A 3 -68.50 37.37 79.00
N GLY A 4 -68.55 37.31 77.67
CA GLY A 4 -68.35 38.46 76.79
C GLY A 4 -69.62 39.28 76.56
N PHE A 5 -69.48 40.55 76.18
CA PHE A 5 -70.61 41.43 75.83
C PHE A 5 -71.37 40.87 74.62
N ALA A 6 -72.68 40.63 74.74
CA ALA A 6 -73.52 40.00 73.71
C ALA A 6 -73.07 38.59 73.27
N SER A 7 -72.36 37.86 74.14
CA SER A 7 -71.98 36.46 73.88
C SER A 7 -73.12 35.48 74.12
N HIS A 8 -73.12 34.36 73.40
CA HIS A 8 -74.09 33.27 73.54
C HIS A 8 -73.34 31.94 73.75
N ALA A 9 -73.76 31.15 74.76
CA ALA A 9 -73.18 29.84 75.02
C ALA A 9 -74.30 28.82 75.29
N GLU A 10 -74.44 27.83 74.42
CA GLU A 10 -75.46 26.79 74.46
C GLU A 10 -74.82 25.39 74.58
N GLY A 11 -75.42 24.49 75.37
CA GLY A 11 -74.94 23.12 75.57
C GLY A 11 -74.01 22.88 76.77
N SER A 12 -73.48 21.66 76.90
CA SER A 12 -72.82 21.18 78.14
C SER A 12 -71.31 21.45 78.13
N GLY A 13 -70.82 22.24 79.09
CA GLY A 13 -69.39 22.54 79.24
C GLY A 13 -68.87 23.60 78.27
N THR A 14 -69.76 24.34 77.59
CA THR A 14 -69.42 25.35 76.59
C THR A 14 -69.07 26.71 77.23
N THR A 15 -68.19 27.51 76.61
CA THR A 15 -67.75 28.82 77.10
C THR A 15 -67.63 29.84 75.97
N ALA A 16 -68.26 31.01 76.08
CA ALA A 16 -68.15 32.12 75.14
C ALA A 16 -67.65 33.37 75.88
N SER A 17 -66.40 33.78 75.64
CA SER A 17 -65.72 34.85 76.39
C SER A 17 -65.52 36.14 75.61
N GLY A 18 -65.48 36.10 74.27
CA GLY A 18 -65.33 37.28 73.42
C GLY A 18 -66.64 38.07 73.24
N GLY A 19 -66.56 39.34 72.89
CA GLY A 19 -67.72 40.17 72.55
C GLY A 19 -68.42 39.68 71.28
N SER A 20 -69.74 39.46 71.33
CA SER A 20 -70.54 38.84 70.26
C SER A 20 -70.08 37.44 69.83
N SER A 21 -69.38 36.72 70.72
CA SER A 21 -68.97 35.33 70.46
C SER A 21 -70.12 34.34 70.67
N HIS A 22 -70.10 33.22 69.95
CA HIS A 22 -71.09 32.15 70.04
C HIS A 22 -70.40 30.80 70.24
N ALA A 23 -70.77 30.06 71.28
CA ALA A 23 -70.32 28.68 71.52
C ALA A 23 -71.51 27.72 71.66
N GLU A 24 -71.59 26.68 70.85
CA GLU A 24 -72.67 25.68 70.84
C GLU A 24 -72.11 24.24 70.93
N GLY A 25 -72.88 23.31 71.52
CA GLY A 25 -72.57 21.87 71.56
C GLY A 25 -72.06 21.35 72.91
N SER A 26 -70.93 20.63 72.95
CA SER A 26 -70.38 20.04 74.18
C SER A 26 -68.88 20.26 74.37
N PHE A 27 -68.49 20.95 75.44
CA PHE A 27 -67.10 21.34 75.70
C PHE A 27 -66.51 22.20 74.59
N THR A 28 -67.24 23.21 74.09
CA THR A 28 -66.77 24.16 73.07
C THR A 28 -66.40 25.51 73.68
N ILE A 29 -65.46 26.25 73.08
CA ILE A 29 -64.88 27.47 73.64
C ILE A 29 -64.74 28.55 72.55
N ALA A 30 -65.50 29.65 72.63
CA ALA A 30 -65.37 30.82 71.76
C ALA A 30 -64.75 31.99 72.55
N ASN A 31 -63.44 32.21 72.43
CA ASN A 31 -62.71 33.24 73.19
C ASN A 31 -62.55 34.57 72.44
N GLY A 32 -62.49 34.54 71.11
CA GLY A 32 -62.29 35.73 70.28
C GLY A 32 -63.55 36.58 70.15
N ASP A 33 -63.39 37.89 69.98
CA ASP A 33 -64.51 38.78 69.65
C ASP A 33 -65.12 38.38 68.29
N SER A 34 -66.44 38.25 68.24
CA SER A 34 -67.21 37.75 67.08
C SER A 34 -66.84 36.33 66.62
N SER A 35 -66.22 35.51 67.48
CA SER A 35 -65.89 34.13 67.12
C SER A 35 -67.08 33.17 67.29
N HIS A 36 -67.11 32.10 66.50
CA HIS A 36 -68.13 31.03 66.58
C HIS A 36 -67.44 29.68 66.80
N ALA A 37 -67.88 28.93 67.80
CA ALA A 37 -67.38 27.59 68.10
C ALA A 37 -68.54 26.60 68.24
N GLU A 38 -68.65 25.59 67.38
CA GLU A 38 -69.76 24.62 67.36
C GLU A 38 -69.25 23.18 67.32
N GLY A 39 -69.90 22.26 68.05
CA GLY A 39 -69.60 20.84 68.00
C GLY A 39 -69.20 20.21 69.33
N SER A 40 -68.10 19.44 69.40
CA SER A 40 -67.77 18.68 70.62
C SER A 40 -66.29 18.45 70.91
N ASN A 41 -65.96 18.07 72.15
CA ASN A 41 -64.63 17.58 72.54
C ASN A 41 -63.50 18.63 72.42
N ASN A 42 -63.68 19.79 73.05
CA ASN A 42 -62.72 20.91 73.11
C ASN A 42 -62.58 21.74 71.82
N THR A 43 -63.64 21.84 71.02
CA THR A 43 -63.69 22.73 69.85
C THR A 43 -63.55 24.19 70.27
N THR A 44 -62.52 24.89 69.78
CA THR A 44 -62.10 26.20 70.32
C THR A 44 -61.85 27.26 69.24
N ALA A 45 -62.59 28.38 69.27
CA ALA A 45 -62.38 29.54 68.40
C ALA A 45 -61.77 30.74 69.17
N ASN A 46 -60.47 31.01 69.00
CA ASN A 46 -59.71 31.98 69.81
C ASN A 46 -59.48 33.36 69.16
N GLY A 47 -59.36 33.45 67.83
CA GLY A 47 -59.09 34.70 67.11
C GLY A 47 -60.32 35.58 66.89
N PHE A 48 -60.14 36.87 66.60
CA PHE A 48 -61.25 37.77 66.22
C PHE A 48 -61.92 37.26 64.95
N ALA A 49 -63.26 37.18 64.95
CA ALA A 49 -64.07 36.66 63.83
C ALA A 49 -63.62 35.26 63.34
N SER A 50 -63.08 34.43 64.24
CA SER A 50 -62.68 33.06 63.90
C SER A 50 -63.84 32.08 64.04
N HIS A 51 -63.82 30.99 63.28
CA HIS A 51 -64.85 29.95 63.25
C HIS A 51 -64.19 28.59 63.54
N ALA A 52 -64.75 27.81 64.47
CA ALA A 52 -64.33 26.45 64.76
C ALA A 52 -65.56 25.54 64.84
N GLU A 53 -65.70 24.56 63.94
CA GLU A 53 -66.83 23.63 63.90
C GLU A 53 -66.35 22.17 63.94
N GLY A 54 -67.13 21.28 64.55
CA GLY A 54 -66.89 19.83 64.54
C GLY A 54 -66.32 19.26 65.84
N ILE A 55 -65.44 18.25 65.77
CA ILE A 55 -64.93 17.51 66.93
C ILE A 55 -63.45 17.82 67.17
N ALA A 56 -63.12 18.41 68.33
CA ALA A 56 -61.74 18.75 68.71
C ALA A 56 -61.00 19.66 67.72
N THR A 57 -61.72 20.61 67.10
CA THR A 57 -61.17 21.58 66.15
C THR A 57 -60.71 22.85 66.86
N SER A 58 -59.71 23.58 66.35
CA SER A 58 -59.25 24.79 67.03
C SER A 58 -58.72 25.88 66.13
N THR A 59 -58.88 27.14 66.55
CA THR A 59 -58.19 28.29 65.98
C THR A 59 -57.16 28.89 66.94
N GLY A 60 -56.08 29.46 66.41
CA GLY A 60 -54.96 30.01 67.19
C GLY A 60 -55.29 31.32 67.94
N ILE A 61 -54.50 31.63 68.96
CA ILE A 61 -54.58 32.93 69.66
C ILE A 61 -54.03 34.01 68.72
N ASN A 62 -54.85 35.01 68.39
CA ASN A 62 -54.62 36.04 67.34
C ASN A 62 -54.79 35.56 65.88
N ALA A 63 -55.34 34.37 65.64
CA ALA A 63 -55.69 33.87 64.30
C ALA A 63 -56.98 34.54 63.78
N ASN A 64 -56.90 35.84 63.45
CA ASN A 64 -58.07 36.63 63.06
C ASN A 64 -58.64 36.13 61.73
N GLY A 65 -59.95 35.87 61.68
CA GLY A 65 -60.63 35.34 60.50
C GLY A 65 -60.29 33.90 60.15
N ALA A 66 -59.65 33.14 61.06
CA ALA A 66 -59.33 31.73 60.82
C ALA A 66 -60.59 30.85 60.87
N HIS A 67 -60.63 29.81 60.05
CA HIS A 67 -61.73 28.85 59.95
C HIS A 67 -61.21 27.43 60.16
N ALA A 68 -61.75 26.68 61.10
CA ALA A 68 -61.42 25.28 61.34
C ALA A 68 -62.70 24.43 61.36
N GLU A 69 -62.83 23.42 60.52
CA GLU A 69 -64.01 22.53 60.46
C GLU A 69 -63.60 21.05 60.45
N GLY A 70 -64.46 20.15 60.94
CA GLY A 70 -64.28 18.70 60.81
C GLY A 70 -63.84 17.99 62.11
N VAL A 71 -62.80 17.15 62.07
CA VAL A 71 -62.34 16.37 63.23
C VAL A 71 -60.86 16.58 63.47
N SER A 72 -60.46 17.09 64.64
CA SER A 72 -59.06 17.32 65.02
C SER A 72 -58.30 18.27 64.08
N THR A 73 -58.96 19.31 63.57
CA THR A 73 -58.39 20.30 62.65
C THR A 73 -57.92 21.57 63.37
N ASN A 74 -56.84 22.21 62.90
CA ASN A 74 -56.25 23.37 63.56
C ASN A 74 -55.94 24.52 62.57
N ALA A 75 -56.60 25.66 62.71
CA ALA A 75 -56.32 26.88 61.93
C ALA A 75 -55.64 27.95 62.81
N LEU A 76 -54.30 27.98 62.80
CA LEU A 76 -53.49 28.63 63.85
C LEU A 76 -53.03 30.06 63.54
N ALA A 77 -53.24 30.56 62.33
CA ALA A 77 -52.68 31.82 61.83
C ALA A 77 -53.73 32.76 61.22
N GLN A 78 -53.35 33.98 60.84
CA GLN A 78 -54.32 34.97 60.36
C GLN A 78 -54.96 34.51 59.04
N GLY A 79 -56.29 34.44 59.00
CA GLY A 79 -57.04 34.03 57.82
C GLY A 79 -56.76 32.60 57.34
N SER A 80 -56.21 31.72 58.18
CA SER A 80 -55.96 30.33 57.79
C SER A 80 -57.25 29.51 57.81
N HIS A 81 -57.35 28.52 56.92
CA HIS A 81 -58.51 27.63 56.78
C HIS A 81 -58.05 26.18 56.91
N ALA A 82 -58.61 25.41 57.85
CA ALA A 82 -58.37 23.98 57.98
C ALA A 82 -59.69 23.19 58.01
N GLU A 83 -59.90 22.26 57.09
CA GLU A 83 -61.11 21.41 57.04
C GLU A 83 -60.78 19.93 56.86
N GLY A 84 -61.72 19.03 57.19
CA GLY A 84 -61.55 17.58 57.09
C GLY A 84 -61.17 16.88 58.41
N GLY A 85 -60.11 16.05 58.41
CA GLY A 85 -59.72 15.19 59.53
C GLY A 85 -58.23 15.29 59.85
N GLY A 86 -57.84 15.76 61.03
CA GLY A 86 -56.44 15.84 61.47
C GLY A 86 -55.60 16.87 60.72
N THR A 87 -56.22 17.88 60.09
CA THR A 87 -55.54 18.88 59.26
C THR A 87 -55.00 20.05 60.07
N THR A 88 -53.96 20.75 59.59
CA THR A 88 -53.36 21.91 60.27
C THR A 88 -52.97 23.01 59.29
N ALA A 89 -53.58 24.19 59.41
CA ALA A 89 -53.24 25.40 58.66
C ALA A 89 -52.61 26.45 59.58
N SER A 90 -51.27 26.55 59.57
CA SER A 90 -50.48 27.38 60.50
C SER A 90 -49.72 28.54 59.87
N GLY A 91 -49.78 28.70 58.54
CA GLY A 91 -49.29 29.90 57.84
C GLY A 91 -50.38 30.96 57.67
N ASP A 92 -50.02 32.24 57.58
CA ASP A 92 -51.00 33.29 57.29
C ASP A 92 -51.65 33.06 55.92
N SER A 93 -52.99 33.12 55.86
CA SER A 93 -53.80 32.82 54.67
C SER A 93 -53.58 31.41 54.09
N SER A 94 -53.08 30.45 54.89
CA SER A 94 -52.91 29.06 54.46
C SER A 94 -54.23 28.29 54.43
N HIS A 95 -54.34 27.28 53.58
CA HIS A 95 -55.51 26.42 53.44
C HIS A 95 -55.08 24.94 53.54
N ALA A 96 -55.69 24.16 54.43
CA ALA A 96 -55.45 22.73 54.59
C ALA A 96 -56.76 21.94 54.61
N GLU A 97 -57.03 21.13 53.58
CA GLU A 97 -58.24 20.30 53.43
C GLU A 97 -57.86 18.81 53.33
N GLY A 98 -58.74 17.90 53.79
CA GLY A 98 -58.58 16.44 53.62
C GLY A 98 -58.28 15.65 54.90
N ASP A 99 -57.42 14.61 54.84
CA ASP A 99 -57.04 13.74 55.98
C ASP A 99 -55.54 13.86 56.30
N ARG A 100 -55.20 14.38 57.48
CA ARG A 100 -53.83 14.59 57.98
C ARG A 100 -52.96 15.51 57.12
N THR A 101 -53.54 16.57 56.57
CA THR A 101 -52.81 17.56 55.75
C THR A 101 -52.24 18.70 56.58
N THR A 102 -51.16 19.33 56.14
CA THR A 102 -50.51 20.46 56.84
C THR A 102 -50.12 21.58 55.87
N ALA A 103 -50.68 22.77 56.04
CA ALA A 103 -50.30 23.98 55.31
C ALA A 103 -49.65 24.99 56.28
N SER A 104 -48.32 25.14 56.24
CA SER A 104 -47.58 25.98 57.20
C SER A 104 -46.86 27.18 56.60
N GLY A 105 -46.75 27.27 55.27
CA GLY A 105 -46.17 28.43 54.58
C GLY A 105 -47.16 29.59 54.42
N PHE A 106 -46.68 30.81 54.22
CA PHE A 106 -47.54 31.96 53.91
C PHE A 106 -48.33 31.71 52.62
N ALA A 107 -49.66 31.81 52.67
CA ALA A 107 -50.57 31.54 51.55
C ALA A 107 -50.36 30.16 50.88
N SER A 108 -49.99 29.14 51.66
CA SER A 108 -49.84 27.76 51.20
C SER A 108 -51.18 27.03 51.11
N HIS A 109 -51.28 26.03 50.22
CA HIS A 109 -52.46 25.19 50.04
C HIS A 109 -52.08 23.71 50.14
N ALA A 110 -52.71 22.94 51.03
CA ALA A 110 -52.54 21.49 51.14
C ALA A 110 -53.90 20.78 51.07
N GLU A 111 -54.11 19.90 50.09
CA GLU A 111 -55.35 19.14 49.89
C GLU A 111 -55.05 17.64 49.77
N GLY A 112 -55.96 16.76 50.23
CA GLY A 112 -55.88 15.31 50.03
C GLY A 112 -55.56 14.48 51.28
N GLN A 113 -54.65 13.51 51.20
CA GLN A 113 -54.28 12.62 52.32
C GLN A 113 -52.79 12.70 52.64
N VAL A 114 -52.43 13.07 53.87
CA VAL A 114 -51.03 13.16 54.35
C VAL A 114 -50.19 14.12 53.47
N THR A 115 -50.75 15.26 53.09
CA THR A 115 -50.06 16.26 52.26
C THR A 115 -49.45 17.39 53.10
N ILE A 116 -48.31 17.93 52.69
CA ILE A 116 -47.58 18.98 53.44
C ILE A 116 -47.19 20.12 52.49
N ALA A 117 -47.81 21.30 52.65
CA ALA A 117 -47.43 22.54 51.98
C ALA A 117 -46.75 23.50 52.98
N SER A 118 -45.42 23.47 53.03
CA SER A 118 -44.64 24.22 54.04
C SER A 118 -43.89 25.43 53.48
N GLY A 119 -43.75 25.53 52.16
CA GLY A 119 -43.14 26.69 51.50
C GLY A 119 -44.12 27.86 51.33
N ASP A 120 -43.61 29.09 51.27
CA ASP A 120 -44.44 30.26 50.98
C ASP A 120 -45.05 30.17 49.58
N ARG A 121 -46.38 30.32 49.49
CA ARG A 121 -47.19 30.13 48.27
C ARG A 121 -47.06 28.74 47.64
N SER A 122 -46.72 27.73 48.44
CA SER A 122 -46.66 26.33 47.97
C SER A 122 -48.05 25.72 47.83
N HIS A 123 -48.19 24.75 46.91
CA HIS A 123 -49.41 23.98 46.69
C HIS A 123 -49.06 22.49 46.76
N ALA A 124 -49.73 21.71 47.61
CA ALA A 124 -49.60 20.26 47.68
C ALA A 124 -50.97 19.57 47.62
N GLU A 125 -51.24 18.81 46.56
CA GLU A 125 -52.47 18.04 46.37
C GLU A 125 -52.16 16.53 46.28
N GLY A 126 -53.12 15.67 46.63
CA GLY A 126 -53.05 14.22 46.40
C GLY A 126 -52.77 13.38 47.66
N GLY A 127 -51.92 12.37 47.56
CA GLY A 127 -51.61 11.41 48.62
C GLY A 127 -50.14 11.39 49.00
N ASN A 128 -49.78 11.65 50.26
CA ASN A 128 -48.40 11.64 50.76
C ASN A 128 -47.46 12.58 49.97
N THR A 129 -47.93 13.79 49.64
CA THR A 129 -47.17 14.78 48.86
C THR A 129 -46.55 15.88 49.74
N THR A 130 -45.44 16.49 49.32
CA THR A 130 -44.74 17.54 50.10
C THR A 130 -44.22 18.66 49.21
N ALA A 131 -44.81 19.85 49.33
CA ALA A 131 -44.35 21.10 48.71
C ALA A 131 -43.66 21.99 49.77
N SER A 132 -42.33 21.95 49.84
CA SER A 132 -41.55 22.71 50.84
C SER A 132 -40.79 23.91 50.27
N GLY A 133 -40.64 23.98 48.94
CA GLY A 133 -40.05 25.14 48.28
C GLY A 133 -41.01 26.33 48.21
N SER A 134 -40.50 27.56 48.19
CA SER A 134 -41.38 28.72 47.94
C SER A 134 -41.87 28.72 46.49
N ASN A 135 -43.17 28.96 46.30
CA ASN A 135 -43.91 28.83 45.05
C ASN A 135 -43.79 27.42 44.42
N SER A 136 -43.54 26.38 45.22
CA SER A 136 -43.50 25.00 44.73
C SER A 136 -44.89 24.41 44.56
N HIS A 137 -45.03 23.45 43.65
CA HIS A 137 -46.27 22.74 43.39
C HIS A 137 -46.03 21.22 43.41
N THR A 138 -46.88 20.48 44.10
CA THR A 138 -46.91 19.01 44.04
C THR A 138 -48.31 18.46 43.85
N GLU A 139 -48.46 17.48 42.97
CA GLU A 139 -49.71 16.72 42.78
C GLU A 139 -49.41 15.20 42.71
N GLY A 140 -50.39 14.34 43.00
CA GLY A 140 -50.28 12.90 42.78
C GLY A 140 -50.02 12.08 44.05
N SER A 141 -49.17 11.05 43.99
CA SER A 141 -48.93 10.09 45.09
C SER A 141 -47.46 9.96 45.44
N GLY A 142 -47.05 10.39 46.64
CA GLY A 142 -45.66 10.28 47.11
C GLY A 142 -44.70 11.30 46.48
N THR A 143 -45.20 12.44 46.02
CA THR A 143 -44.41 13.44 45.28
C THR A 143 -43.81 14.50 46.20
N THR A 144 -42.63 15.05 45.85
CA THR A 144 -41.94 16.07 46.66
C THR A 144 -41.39 17.19 45.78
N ALA A 145 -41.73 18.44 46.06
CA ALA A 145 -41.15 19.63 45.44
C ALA A 145 -40.52 20.53 46.51
N SER A 146 -39.18 20.56 46.56
CA SER A 146 -38.43 21.25 47.62
C SER A 146 -37.65 22.47 47.12
N GLY A 147 -37.43 22.59 45.81
CA GLY A 147 -36.79 23.74 45.19
C GLY A 147 -37.70 24.97 45.11
N PHE A 148 -37.13 26.18 45.07
CA PHE A 148 -37.89 27.39 44.75
C PHE A 148 -38.50 27.25 43.34
N THR A 149 -39.79 27.55 43.20
CA THR A 149 -40.58 27.38 41.95
C THR A 149 -40.47 25.99 41.32
N SER A 150 -40.27 24.94 42.12
CA SER A 150 -40.22 23.55 41.62
C SER A 150 -41.61 22.95 41.47
N HIS A 151 -41.77 22.03 40.52
CA HIS A 151 -43.03 21.33 40.24
C HIS A 151 -42.80 19.81 40.21
N ALA A 152 -43.58 19.04 40.97
CA ALA A 152 -43.51 17.58 40.96
C ALA A 152 -44.90 16.95 40.86
N GLU A 153 -45.16 16.14 39.84
CA GLU A 153 -46.47 15.50 39.62
C GLU A 153 -46.34 14.02 39.26
N GLY A 154 -47.38 13.23 39.55
CA GLY A 154 -47.42 11.80 39.26
C GLY A 154 -47.22 10.88 40.48
N GLU A 155 -46.42 9.81 40.34
CA GLU A 155 -46.19 8.80 41.39
C GLU A 155 -44.72 8.77 41.81
N SER A 156 -44.43 8.99 43.10
CA SER A 156 -43.06 8.94 43.66
C SER A 156 -42.05 9.85 42.95
N THR A 157 -42.48 11.04 42.52
CA THR A 157 -41.63 12.01 41.81
C THR A 157 -40.99 13.02 42.75
N THR A 158 -39.83 13.57 42.39
CA THR A 158 -39.08 14.51 43.25
C THR A 158 -38.44 15.64 42.44
N ALA A 159 -38.78 16.90 42.76
CA ALA A 159 -38.22 18.11 42.18
C ALA A 159 -37.49 18.95 43.25
N ASN A 160 -36.17 18.84 43.33
CA ASN A 160 -35.35 19.50 44.36
C ASN A 160 -34.61 20.75 43.85
N GLY A 161 -34.35 20.84 42.55
CA GLY A 161 -33.65 21.97 41.95
C GLY A 161 -34.50 23.25 41.92
N PHE A 162 -33.86 24.41 41.92
CA PHE A 162 -34.53 25.68 41.64
C PHE A 162 -35.18 25.61 40.23
N ALA A 163 -36.47 25.93 40.12
CA ALA A 163 -37.25 25.84 38.89
C ALA A 163 -37.21 24.45 38.20
N SER A 164 -36.97 23.38 38.97
CA SER A 164 -36.99 22.01 38.44
C SER A 164 -38.40 21.48 38.23
N HIS A 165 -38.58 20.59 37.26
CA HIS A 165 -39.84 19.95 36.92
C HIS A 165 -39.67 18.42 36.88
N ALA A 166 -40.49 17.68 37.64
CA ALA A 166 -40.51 16.22 37.62
C ALA A 166 -41.93 15.69 37.42
N GLU A 167 -42.20 14.98 36.32
CA GLU A 167 -43.50 14.38 36.00
C GLU A 167 -43.37 12.86 35.79
N GLY A 168 -44.42 12.08 36.04
CA GLY A 168 -44.48 10.66 35.69
C GLY A 168 -44.41 9.68 36.87
N SER A 169 -43.63 8.60 36.77
CA SER A 169 -43.50 7.58 37.83
C SER A 169 -42.04 7.35 38.22
N SER A 170 -41.70 7.57 39.49
CA SER A 170 -40.33 7.44 40.03
C SER A 170 -39.31 8.34 39.31
N THR A 171 -39.67 9.59 39.02
CA THR A 171 -38.81 10.57 38.34
C THR A 171 -38.16 11.54 39.31
N THR A 172 -36.97 12.06 38.98
CA THR A 172 -36.21 12.95 39.87
C THR A 172 -35.52 14.08 39.09
N ALA A 173 -35.83 15.33 39.43
CA ALA A 173 -35.20 16.54 38.88
C ALA A 173 -34.44 17.30 40.00
N ASN A 174 -33.11 17.23 40.00
CA ASN A 174 -32.25 17.80 41.05
C ASN A 174 -31.49 19.06 40.62
N GLY A 175 -31.22 19.23 39.33
CA GLY A 175 -30.43 20.36 38.81
C GLY A 175 -31.23 21.66 38.73
N PHE A 176 -30.55 22.81 38.65
CA PHE A 176 -31.19 24.10 38.38
C PHE A 176 -31.91 24.05 37.02
N SER A 177 -33.20 24.39 36.96
CA SER A 177 -34.03 24.33 35.74
C SER A 177 -33.97 22.97 35.02
N SER A 178 -33.81 21.88 35.77
CA SER A 178 -33.82 20.51 35.22
C SER A 178 -35.25 20.01 34.97
N HIS A 179 -35.43 19.16 33.96
CA HIS A 179 -36.72 18.55 33.63
C HIS A 179 -36.58 17.02 33.53
N ALA A 180 -37.37 16.27 34.31
CA ALA A 180 -37.43 14.81 34.24
C ALA A 180 -38.87 14.34 34.03
N GLU A 181 -39.14 13.60 32.97
CA GLU A 181 -40.47 13.07 32.66
C GLU A 181 -40.42 11.58 32.28
N GLY A 182 -41.53 10.84 32.44
CA GLY A 182 -41.63 9.42 32.10
C GLY A 182 -41.55 8.46 33.30
N ARG A 183 -40.77 7.37 33.20
CA ARG A 183 -40.67 6.32 34.24
C ARG A 183 -39.22 6.04 34.64
N ASN A 184 -38.90 6.12 35.94
CA ASN A 184 -37.54 5.92 36.46
C ASN A 184 -36.51 6.85 35.79
N THR A 185 -36.85 8.12 35.58
CA THR A 185 -35.97 9.09 34.91
C THR A 185 -35.29 10.02 35.91
N THR A 186 -34.09 10.49 35.61
CA THR A 186 -33.32 11.37 36.51
C THR A 186 -32.60 12.47 35.75
N ALA A 187 -32.96 13.72 36.01
CA ALA A 187 -32.30 14.92 35.50
C ALA A 187 -31.55 15.62 36.66
N SER A 188 -30.24 15.42 36.75
CA SER A 188 -29.41 15.95 37.86
C SER A 188 -28.47 17.08 37.45
N GLY A 189 -28.27 17.32 36.14
CA GLY A 189 -27.46 18.43 35.66
C GLY A 189 -28.23 19.75 35.63
N ASP A 190 -27.54 20.88 35.72
CA ASP A 190 -28.18 22.18 35.52
C ASP A 190 -28.65 22.31 34.06
N ASN A 191 -29.92 22.67 33.87
CA ASN A 191 -30.62 22.71 32.58
C ASN A 191 -30.66 21.34 31.86
N SER A 192 -30.50 20.23 32.58
CA SER A 192 -30.59 18.89 31.97
C SER A 192 -32.03 18.47 31.73
N HIS A 193 -32.27 17.65 30.72
CA HIS A 193 -33.57 17.09 30.37
C HIS A 193 -33.50 15.57 30.26
N ALA A 194 -34.38 14.84 30.93
CA ALA A 194 -34.47 13.38 30.86
C ALA A 194 -35.91 12.92 30.63
N GLU A 195 -36.17 12.27 29.50
CA GLU A 195 -37.49 11.75 29.11
C GLU A 195 -37.41 10.23 28.85
N GLY A 196 -38.52 9.50 29.03
CA GLY A 196 -38.65 8.10 28.62
C GLY A 196 -38.68 7.10 29.77
N SER A 197 -37.95 5.98 29.67
CA SER A 197 -37.95 4.90 30.67
C SER A 197 -36.54 4.51 31.10
N GLY A 198 -36.16 4.80 32.34
CA GLY A 198 -34.85 4.47 32.89
C GLY A 198 -33.72 5.38 32.40
N THR A 199 -34.04 6.62 32.04
CA THR A 199 -33.09 7.57 31.44
C THR A 199 -32.42 8.47 32.49
N MET A 200 -31.19 8.90 32.23
CA MET A 200 -30.42 9.74 33.16
C MET A 200 -29.68 10.85 32.41
N ALA A 201 -29.95 12.10 32.76
CA ALA A 201 -29.22 13.28 32.28
C ALA A 201 -28.49 13.93 33.46
N SER A 202 -27.17 13.71 33.58
CA SER A 202 -26.37 14.17 34.72
C SER A 202 -25.37 15.28 34.38
N GLY A 203 -25.06 15.50 33.11
CA GLY A 203 -24.25 16.63 32.66
C GLY A 203 -25.03 17.95 32.62
N GLY A 204 -24.37 19.09 32.82
CA GLY A 204 -25.00 20.39 32.61
C GLY A 204 -25.43 20.56 31.15
N GLY A 205 -26.69 20.95 30.91
CA GLY A 205 -27.28 21.06 29.56
C GLY A 205 -27.41 19.73 28.81
N SER A 206 -27.30 18.58 29.51
CA SER A 206 -27.43 17.26 28.88
C SER A 206 -28.88 16.90 28.57
N HIS A 207 -29.09 16.05 27.58
CA HIS A 207 -30.41 15.58 27.17
C HIS A 207 -30.41 14.06 26.98
N ALA A 208 -31.29 13.34 27.67
CA ALA A 208 -31.42 11.88 27.56
C ALA A 208 -32.88 11.49 27.29
N GLU A 209 -33.15 10.89 26.13
CA GLU A 209 -34.48 10.39 25.74
C GLU A 209 -34.44 8.87 25.48
N GLY A 210 -35.57 8.17 25.58
CA GLY A 210 -35.71 6.78 25.12
C GLY A 210 -35.75 5.75 26.25
N ASN A 211 -35.06 4.61 26.08
CA ASN A 211 -35.07 3.49 27.03
C ASN A 211 -33.66 3.18 27.56
N SER A 212 -33.46 3.34 28.86
CA SER A 212 -32.17 3.07 29.52
C SER A 212 -30.99 3.87 28.95
N THR A 213 -31.21 5.15 28.62
CA THR A 213 -30.19 6.04 28.05
C THR A 213 -29.52 6.91 29.12
N GLN A 214 -28.26 7.30 28.91
CA GLN A 214 -27.47 8.03 29.91
C GLN A 214 -26.62 9.16 29.28
N ALA A 215 -27.05 10.41 29.44
CA ALA A 215 -26.30 11.59 29.03
C ALA A 215 -25.51 12.18 30.20
N GLN A 216 -24.23 11.82 30.33
CA GLN A 216 -23.41 12.17 31.49
C GLN A 216 -22.48 13.38 31.28
N GLY A 217 -22.08 13.64 30.03
CA GLY A 217 -21.21 14.76 29.68
C GLY A 217 -21.96 16.10 29.61
N VAL A 218 -21.25 17.21 29.78
CA VAL A 218 -21.80 18.56 29.58
C VAL A 218 -22.24 18.74 28.12
N ASN A 219 -23.44 19.27 27.90
CA ASN A 219 -24.09 19.42 26.59
C ASN A 219 -24.13 18.11 25.77
N SER A 220 -24.11 16.96 26.43
CA SER A 220 -24.19 15.66 25.75
C SER A 220 -25.64 15.26 25.48
N HIS A 221 -25.86 14.46 24.45
CA HIS A 221 -27.19 14.01 24.04
C HIS A 221 -27.20 12.49 23.84
N THR A 222 -28.23 11.81 24.36
CA THR A 222 -28.45 10.39 24.10
C THR A 222 -29.90 10.06 23.80
N GLU A 223 -30.14 9.27 22.77
CA GLU A 223 -31.48 8.79 22.40
C GLU A 223 -31.47 7.31 22.00
N GLY A 224 -32.64 6.68 21.85
CA GLY A 224 -32.77 5.27 21.47
C GLY A 224 -32.85 4.30 22.66
N GLN A 225 -32.14 3.17 22.60
CA GLN A 225 -32.17 2.11 23.60
C GLN A 225 -30.76 1.72 24.07
N SER A 226 -30.53 1.80 25.38
CA SER A 226 -29.26 1.43 26.02
C SER A 226 -28.06 2.22 25.50
N THR A 227 -28.26 3.50 25.17
CA THR A 227 -27.22 4.41 24.69
C THR A 227 -26.61 5.22 25.84
N SER A 228 -25.34 5.60 25.73
CA SER A 228 -24.70 6.37 26.80
C SER A 228 -23.56 7.27 26.31
N THR A 229 -23.39 8.40 26.97
CA THR A 229 -22.18 9.21 26.87
C THR A 229 -21.34 9.10 28.14
N GLY A 230 -20.02 9.24 27.99
CA GLY A 230 -19.09 9.25 29.11
C GLY A 230 -19.23 10.50 30.00
N PRO A 231 -18.86 10.44 31.29
CA PRO A 231 -19.01 11.57 32.22
C PRO A 231 -18.14 12.79 31.87
N LEU A 232 -17.08 12.61 31.07
CA LEU A 232 -16.22 13.69 30.58
C LEU A 232 -16.47 14.02 29.10
N ALA A 233 -17.43 13.35 28.46
CA ALA A 233 -17.72 13.44 27.03
C ALA A 233 -18.51 14.71 26.70
N THR A 234 -17.84 15.87 26.77
CA THR A 234 -18.47 17.16 26.47
C THR A 234 -18.91 17.22 25.01
N SER A 235 -20.16 17.64 24.77
CA SER A 235 -20.78 17.72 23.44
C SER A 235 -20.83 16.38 22.69
N ALA A 236 -20.80 15.25 23.38
CA ALA A 236 -20.90 13.93 22.77
C ALA A 236 -22.36 13.56 22.45
N HIS A 237 -22.54 12.73 21.43
CA HIS A 237 -23.84 12.26 20.97
C HIS A 237 -23.87 10.74 20.81
N ALA A 238 -24.89 10.07 21.38
CA ALA A 238 -25.09 8.63 21.15
C ALA A 238 -26.56 8.30 20.86
N GLU A 239 -26.83 7.67 19.72
CA GLU A 239 -28.17 7.27 19.29
C GLU A 239 -28.22 5.81 18.81
N GLY A 240 -29.41 5.22 18.72
CA GLY A 240 -29.59 3.83 18.25
C GLY A 240 -29.71 2.79 19.37
N PHE A 241 -29.05 1.63 19.22
CA PHE A 241 -29.12 0.49 20.14
C PHE A 241 -27.75 0.11 20.68
N ASN A 242 -27.55 0.16 22.01
CA ASN A 242 -26.27 -0.15 22.67
C ASN A 242 -25.07 0.67 22.15
N THR A 243 -25.26 1.96 21.87
CA THR A 243 -24.18 2.84 21.40
C THR A 243 -23.52 3.63 22.52
N GLN A 244 -22.24 3.95 22.36
CA GLN A 244 -21.47 4.69 23.38
C GLN A 244 -20.59 5.78 22.76
N ALA A 245 -20.68 7.00 23.28
CA ALA A 245 -19.84 8.14 22.90
C ALA A 245 -19.08 8.67 24.12
N ASN A 246 -17.79 8.35 24.22
CA ASN A 246 -17.04 8.42 25.48
C ASN A 246 -16.10 9.63 25.61
N GLU A 247 -15.84 10.37 24.55
CA GLU A 247 -14.87 11.46 24.51
C GLU A 247 -15.45 12.78 23.98
N PHE A 248 -14.67 13.86 24.05
CA PHE A 248 -15.05 15.19 23.56
C PHE A 248 -15.57 15.13 22.12
N ALA A 249 -16.79 15.64 21.90
CA ALA A 249 -17.46 15.71 20.61
C ALA A 249 -17.49 14.38 19.81
N SER A 250 -17.43 13.25 20.52
CA SER A 250 -17.59 11.92 19.90
C SER A 250 -19.06 11.68 19.52
N HIS A 251 -19.28 10.97 18.41
CA HIS A 251 -20.61 10.63 17.92
C HIS A 251 -20.71 9.13 17.62
N ALA A 252 -21.70 8.46 18.19
CA ALA A 252 -21.97 7.04 17.95
C ALA A 252 -23.44 6.80 17.56
N GLU A 253 -23.69 6.19 16.41
CA GLU A 253 -25.03 5.85 15.93
C GLU A 253 -25.10 4.41 15.39
N GLY A 254 -26.32 3.86 15.27
CA GLY A 254 -26.56 2.49 14.81
C GLY A 254 -26.72 1.46 15.94
N SER A 255 -25.98 0.36 15.89
CA SER A 255 -26.14 -0.82 16.76
C SER A 255 -24.79 -1.28 17.27
N PHE A 256 -24.61 -1.35 18.60
CA PHE A 256 -23.34 -1.75 19.24
C PHE A 256 -22.11 -0.90 18.83
N SER A 257 -22.33 0.35 18.38
CA SER A 257 -21.28 1.27 17.93
C SER A 257 -20.61 1.99 19.10
N VAL A 258 -19.30 2.16 19.05
CA VAL A 258 -18.51 2.82 20.10
C VAL A 258 -17.59 3.90 19.51
N ALA A 259 -17.82 5.15 19.88
CA ALA A 259 -16.95 6.28 19.58
C ALA A 259 -16.19 6.68 20.86
N SER A 260 -14.89 6.37 20.92
CA SER A 260 -14.04 6.59 22.11
C SER A 260 -12.80 7.43 21.83
N GLY A 261 -12.70 8.03 20.65
CA GLY A 261 -11.72 9.06 20.34
C GLY A 261 -12.31 10.47 20.40
N SER A 262 -11.50 11.49 20.66
CA SER A 262 -11.93 12.89 20.55
C SER A 262 -12.34 13.20 19.11
N ILE A 263 -13.55 13.75 18.91
CA ILE A 263 -14.13 14.05 17.58
C ILE A 263 -14.22 12.78 16.70
N SER A 264 -14.34 11.60 17.31
CA SER A 264 -14.53 10.34 16.57
C SER A 264 -16.00 10.14 16.16
N HIS A 265 -16.21 9.44 15.06
CA HIS A 265 -17.53 9.08 14.56
C HIS A 265 -17.61 7.57 14.33
N ALA A 266 -18.60 6.90 14.94
CA ALA A 266 -18.86 5.48 14.73
C ALA A 266 -20.32 5.27 14.34
N GLU A 267 -20.58 4.80 13.12
CA GLU A 267 -21.92 4.52 12.60
C GLU A 267 -22.02 3.08 12.08
N GLY A 268 -23.21 2.47 12.11
CA GLY A 268 -23.42 1.11 11.58
C GLY A 268 -23.68 0.01 12.63
N ASP A 269 -23.20 -1.22 12.40
CA ASP A 269 -23.39 -2.37 13.29
C ASP A 269 -22.06 -2.93 13.81
N THR A 270 -21.86 -2.88 15.12
CA THR A 270 -20.61 -3.32 15.79
C THR A 270 -19.39 -2.53 15.30
N THR A 271 -19.49 -1.21 15.18
CA THR A 271 -18.39 -0.35 14.74
C THR A 271 -17.64 0.28 15.92
N THR A 272 -16.36 0.57 15.76
CA THR A 272 -15.54 1.20 16.81
C THR A 272 -14.61 2.26 16.22
N ALA A 273 -14.78 3.51 16.63
CA ALA A 273 -13.90 4.63 16.30
C ALA A 273 -13.18 5.10 17.57
N SER A 274 -11.93 4.68 17.76
CA SER A 274 -11.16 4.96 18.98
C SER A 274 -10.00 5.95 18.79
N GLY A 275 -9.61 6.24 17.55
CA GLY A 275 -8.60 7.26 17.25
C GLY A 275 -9.15 8.68 17.33
N SER A 276 -8.30 9.67 17.57
CA SER A 276 -8.71 11.08 17.51
C SER A 276 -9.08 11.46 16.08
N VAL A 277 -10.26 12.06 15.87
CA VAL A 277 -10.82 12.39 14.54
C VAL A 277 -10.96 11.15 13.63
N SER A 278 -11.15 9.96 14.21
CA SER A 278 -11.37 8.73 13.44
C SER A 278 -12.83 8.58 12.99
N HIS A 279 -13.05 7.87 11.88
CA HIS A 279 -14.38 7.54 11.38
C HIS A 279 -14.47 6.03 11.11
N ALA A 280 -15.43 5.35 11.71
CA ALA A 280 -15.77 3.96 11.40
C ALA A 280 -17.24 3.86 10.97
N GLU A 281 -17.49 3.33 9.77
CA GLU A 281 -18.83 3.10 9.23
C GLU A 281 -18.99 1.66 8.70
N GLY A 282 -20.20 1.11 8.69
CA GLY A 282 -20.50 -0.23 8.15
C GLY A 282 -20.71 -1.33 9.18
N GLN A 283 -20.22 -2.56 8.93
CA GLN A 283 -20.44 -3.74 9.78
C GLN A 283 -19.13 -4.28 10.34
N GLY A 284 -18.94 -4.28 11.66
CA GLY A 284 -17.74 -4.83 12.29
C GLY A 284 -16.46 -4.03 12.01
N THR A 285 -16.57 -2.73 11.71
CA THR A 285 -15.44 -1.87 11.31
C THR A 285 -14.75 -1.23 12.50
N ILE A 286 -13.42 -1.07 12.42
CA ILE A 286 -12.59 -0.54 13.51
C ILE A 286 -11.65 0.55 12.96
N ALA A 287 -11.84 1.79 13.39
CA ALA A 287 -10.93 2.91 13.11
C ALA A 287 -10.21 3.32 14.40
N SER A 288 -9.01 2.77 14.63
CA SER A 288 -8.26 2.98 15.89
C SER A 288 -7.09 3.95 15.77
N GLY A 289 -6.64 4.28 14.56
CA GLY A 289 -5.58 5.25 14.34
C GLY A 289 -6.09 6.70 14.39
N ASP A 290 -5.25 7.65 14.79
CA ASP A 290 -5.61 9.08 14.71
C ASP A 290 -5.84 9.49 13.25
N ARG A 291 -6.98 10.13 12.96
CA ARG A 291 -7.47 10.48 11.61
C ARG A 291 -7.66 9.27 10.69
N SER A 292 -7.84 8.07 11.25
CA SER A 292 -8.14 6.88 10.45
C SER A 292 -9.58 6.85 9.97
N HIS A 293 -9.81 6.22 8.82
CA HIS A 293 -11.14 5.98 8.27
C HIS A 293 -11.28 4.48 7.97
N ALA A 294 -12.36 3.85 8.45
CA ALA A 294 -12.68 2.46 8.13
C ALA A 294 -14.15 2.33 7.68
N GLU A 295 -14.37 1.87 6.46
CA GLU A 295 -15.72 1.65 5.90
C GLU A 295 -15.88 0.22 5.36
N GLY A 296 -17.13 -0.25 5.18
CA GLY A 296 -17.42 -1.57 4.63
C GLY A 296 -17.73 -2.67 5.67
N GLY A 297 -17.16 -3.86 5.51
CA GLY A 297 -17.47 -5.04 6.34
C GLY A 297 -16.22 -5.70 6.93
N ASN A 298 -16.12 -5.77 8.26
CA ASN A 298 -14.97 -6.31 9.00
C ASN A 298 -13.64 -5.65 8.62
N THR A 299 -13.64 -4.33 8.38
CA THR A 299 -12.44 -3.57 8.02
C THR A 299 -11.76 -2.98 9.26
N THR A 300 -10.45 -2.76 9.20
CA THR A 300 -9.67 -2.20 10.32
C THR A 300 -8.65 -1.18 9.81
N ALA A 301 -8.76 0.07 10.26
CA ALA A 301 -7.79 1.14 10.01
C ALA A 301 -7.10 1.51 11.34
N SER A 302 -5.89 0.99 11.56
CA SER A 302 -5.17 1.15 12.83
C SER A 302 -3.97 2.11 12.74
N GLY A 303 -3.46 2.38 11.54
CA GLY A 303 -2.43 3.39 11.31
C GLY A 303 -2.96 4.81 11.44
N SER A 304 -2.13 5.77 11.84
CA SER A 304 -2.53 7.19 11.78
C SER A 304 -2.71 7.62 10.32
N ASN A 305 -3.79 8.35 10.03
CA ASN A 305 -4.18 8.76 8.68
C ASN A 305 -4.31 7.57 7.71
N SER A 306 -4.65 6.38 8.22
CA SER A 306 -4.92 5.20 7.40
C SER A 306 -6.36 5.17 6.90
N HIS A 307 -6.58 4.53 5.75
CA HIS A 307 -7.91 4.31 5.19
C HIS A 307 -8.08 2.83 4.84
N ALA A 308 -9.15 2.20 5.33
CA ALA A 308 -9.53 0.83 5.00
C ALA A 308 -10.98 0.76 4.50
N GLU A 309 -11.20 0.29 3.28
CA GLU A 309 -12.53 0.09 2.69
C GLU A 309 -12.68 -1.34 2.14
N GLY A 310 -13.92 -1.81 1.93
CA GLY A 310 -14.21 -3.14 1.36
C GLY A 310 -14.59 -4.22 2.38
N ASN A 311 -14.07 -5.45 2.25
CA ASN A 311 -14.44 -6.58 3.10
C ASN A 311 -13.22 -7.31 3.69
N GLY A 312 -13.07 -7.29 5.01
CA GLY A 312 -11.96 -7.95 5.70
C GLY A 312 -10.60 -7.28 5.46
N THR A 313 -10.59 -5.98 5.15
CA THR A 313 -9.37 -5.22 4.84
C THR A 313 -8.71 -4.65 6.09
N ILE A 314 -7.38 -4.54 6.09
CA ILE A 314 -6.63 -4.11 7.28
C ILE A 314 -5.52 -3.11 6.89
N ALA A 315 -5.69 -1.84 7.25
CA ALA A 315 -4.72 -0.76 7.07
C ALA A 315 -3.96 -0.45 8.37
N ASN A 316 -2.80 -1.10 8.58
CA ASN A 316 -2.01 -0.91 9.81
C ASN A 316 -0.93 0.17 9.71
N GLY A 317 -0.41 0.41 8.51
CA GLY A 317 0.66 1.37 8.28
C GLY A 317 0.16 2.82 8.41
N PRO A 318 0.97 3.75 8.96
CA PRO A 318 0.66 5.18 8.89
C PRO A 318 0.51 5.65 7.43
N ASN A 319 -0.47 6.50 7.15
CA ASN A 319 -0.79 6.98 5.78
C ASN A 319 -1.09 5.85 4.78
N SER A 320 -1.38 4.62 5.23
CA SER A 320 -1.67 3.51 4.32
C SER A 320 -3.11 3.56 3.81
N HIS A 321 -3.34 3.03 2.61
CA HIS A 321 -4.65 2.87 2.01
C HIS A 321 -4.87 1.40 1.65
N VAL A 322 -6.03 0.84 2.00
CA VAL A 322 -6.34 -0.56 1.73
C VAL A 322 -7.79 -0.71 1.28
N GLU A 323 -8.01 -1.36 0.14
CA GLU A 323 -9.33 -1.56 -0.45
C GLU A 323 -9.49 -3.01 -1.00
N GLY A 324 -10.72 -3.44 -1.26
CA GLY A 324 -11.01 -4.76 -1.83
C GLY A 324 -11.43 -5.84 -0.82
N ILE A 325 -10.95 -7.08 -0.98
CA ILE A 325 -11.35 -8.26 -0.18
C ILE A 325 -10.12 -8.92 0.43
N LEU A 326 -10.06 -9.01 1.76
CA LEU A 326 -8.96 -9.64 2.51
C LEU A 326 -7.57 -9.06 2.18
N THR A 327 -7.50 -7.77 1.90
CA THR A 327 -6.25 -7.04 1.59
C THR A 327 -5.67 -6.43 2.86
N THR A 328 -4.34 -6.26 2.93
CA THR A 328 -3.69 -5.79 4.16
C THR A 328 -2.39 -5.02 3.92
N THR A 329 -2.11 -4.07 4.81
CA THR A 329 -0.78 -3.47 4.99
C THR A 329 -0.18 -3.82 6.35
N ASP A 330 1.16 -3.86 6.43
CA ASP A 330 1.88 -4.07 7.69
C ASP A 330 1.92 -2.79 8.55
N ILE A 331 2.12 -2.93 9.86
CA ILE A 331 2.22 -1.82 10.81
C ILE A 331 3.38 -0.85 10.49
N ASN A 332 4.45 -1.35 9.85
CA ASN A 332 5.61 -0.52 9.46
C ASN A 332 5.52 0.00 8.01
N ALA A 333 4.44 -0.32 7.29
CA ALA A 333 4.29 0.00 5.87
C ALA A 333 3.76 1.43 5.66
N ASN A 334 4.57 2.44 6.02
CA ASN A 334 4.17 3.85 5.88
C ASN A 334 3.90 4.20 4.40
N GLY A 335 2.71 4.73 4.11
CA GLY A 335 2.30 5.12 2.77
C GLY A 335 2.12 3.95 1.80
N ALA A 336 1.96 2.73 2.31
CA ALA A 336 1.70 1.57 1.47
C ALA A 336 0.24 1.53 0.99
N HIS A 337 0.02 0.94 -0.19
CA HIS A 337 -1.30 0.77 -0.79
C HIS A 337 -1.52 -0.71 -1.15
N ALA A 338 -2.67 -1.27 -0.79
CA ALA A 338 -3.04 -2.62 -1.18
C ALA A 338 -4.50 -2.68 -1.67
N GLU A 339 -4.72 -3.21 -2.87
CA GLU A 339 -6.04 -3.31 -3.49
C GLU A 339 -6.27 -4.69 -4.15
N GLY A 340 -7.53 -5.05 -4.41
CA GLY A 340 -7.89 -6.32 -5.06
C GLY A 340 -8.35 -7.42 -4.09
N VAL A 341 -7.84 -8.66 -4.25
CA VAL A 341 -8.26 -9.83 -3.46
C VAL A 341 -7.05 -10.54 -2.86
N SER A 342 -7.00 -10.61 -1.52
CA SER A 342 -5.92 -11.28 -0.78
C SER A 342 -4.52 -10.72 -1.10
N THR A 343 -4.43 -9.40 -1.31
CA THR A 343 -3.16 -8.71 -1.59
C THR A 343 -2.52 -8.19 -0.31
N THR A 344 -1.20 -8.00 -0.33
CA THR A 344 -0.44 -7.62 0.87
C THR A 344 0.72 -6.69 0.55
N ALA A 345 0.76 -5.52 1.18
CA ALA A 345 1.86 -4.55 1.06
C ALA A 345 2.57 -4.36 2.41
N LEU A 346 3.83 -4.83 2.53
CA LEU A 346 4.53 -4.99 3.81
C LEU A 346 5.58 -3.92 4.11
N ALA A 347 5.96 -3.11 3.13
CA ALA A 347 7.07 -2.17 3.25
C ALA A 347 6.65 -0.73 2.97
N GLN A 348 7.50 0.22 3.37
CA GLN A 348 7.26 1.64 3.13
C GLN A 348 7.08 1.92 1.63
N GLY A 349 5.99 2.61 1.28
CA GLY A 349 5.64 2.96 -0.10
C GLY A 349 5.40 1.77 -1.03
N SER A 350 5.26 0.55 -0.50
CA SER A 350 4.95 -0.63 -1.33
C SER A 350 3.51 -0.59 -1.84
N HIS A 351 3.30 -1.12 -3.05
CA HIS A 351 1.99 -1.16 -3.70
C HIS A 351 1.68 -2.60 -4.17
N ALA A 352 0.55 -3.17 -3.74
CA ALA A 352 0.12 -4.51 -4.15
C ALA A 352 -1.32 -4.48 -4.68
N GLU A 353 -1.50 -4.82 -5.95
CA GLU A 353 -2.82 -4.89 -6.61
C GLU A 353 -3.06 -6.24 -7.27
N GLY A 354 -4.32 -6.58 -7.57
CA GLY A 354 -4.69 -7.83 -8.23
C GLY A 354 -5.18 -8.95 -7.29
N ASN A 355 -4.71 -10.18 -7.47
CA ASN A 355 -5.18 -11.36 -6.73
C ASN A 355 -4.02 -12.17 -6.15
N SER A 356 -3.97 -12.30 -4.82
CA SER A 356 -2.91 -13.00 -4.10
C SER A 356 -1.51 -12.46 -4.41
N THR A 357 -1.37 -11.13 -4.49
CA THR A 357 -0.10 -10.45 -4.76
C THR A 357 0.56 -9.98 -3.46
N THR A 358 1.89 -9.88 -3.47
CA THR A 358 2.67 -9.45 -2.30
C THR A 358 3.76 -8.48 -2.71
N ALA A 359 3.74 -7.27 -2.16
CA ALA A 359 4.83 -6.30 -2.28
C ALA A 359 5.50 -6.10 -0.91
N ASN A 360 6.75 -6.55 -0.76
CA ASN A 360 7.44 -6.53 0.53
C ASN A 360 8.83 -5.89 0.52
N GLY A 361 9.30 -5.37 -0.61
CA GLY A 361 10.46 -4.48 -0.69
C GLY A 361 10.09 -3.00 -0.55
N PHE A 362 11.04 -2.15 -0.14
CA PHE A 362 10.84 -0.70 -0.10
C PHE A 362 10.42 -0.18 -1.48
N ALA A 363 9.30 0.54 -1.58
CA ALA A 363 8.74 1.03 -2.84
C ALA A 363 8.58 -0.05 -3.94
N ALA A 364 8.40 -1.32 -3.55
CA ALA A 364 8.13 -2.40 -4.49
C ALA A 364 6.67 -2.35 -4.98
N HIS A 365 6.43 -2.79 -6.21
CA HIS A 365 5.11 -2.85 -6.82
C HIS A 365 4.83 -4.26 -7.34
N ALA A 366 3.75 -4.88 -6.89
CA ALA A 366 3.29 -6.18 -7.35
C ALA A 366 1.86 -6.09 -7.90
N GLU A 367 1.65 -6.50 -9.16
CA GLU A 367 0.34 -6.55 -9.80
C GLU A 367 0.07 -7.91 -10.47
N GLY A 368 -1.19 -8.24 -10.76
CA GLY A 368 -1.56 -9.48 -11.44
C GLY A 368 -2.06 -10.60 -10.50
N ASN A 369 -1.62 -11.84 -10.70
CA ASN A 369 -2.11 -13.04 -10.01
C ASN A 369 -0.96 -13.87 -9.44
N PHE A 370 -0.93 -14.11 -8.12
CA PHE A 370 0.17 -14.81 -7.43
C PHE A 370 1.56 -14.19 -7.67
N THR A 371 1.66 -12.86 -7.75
CA THR A 371 2.92 -12.16 -7.99
C THR A 371 3.59 -11.71 -6.69
N THR A 372 4.92 -11.63 -6.69
CA THR A 372 5.70 -11.20 -5.53
C THR A 372 6.81 -10.22 -5.94
N ALA A 373 6.75 -8.99 -5.44
CA ALA A 373 7.80 -7.98 -5.57
C ALA A 373 8.48 -7.76 -4.20
N GLY A 374 9.63 -8.41 -4.00
CA GLY A 374 10.33 -8.45 -2.71
C GLY A 374 11.69 -7.77 -2.65
N GLY A 375 12.24 -7.36 -3.79
CA GLY A 375 13.39 -6.45 -3.80
C GLY A 375 12.97 -5.00 -3.59
N ASP A 376 13.86 -4.17 -3.06
CA ASP A 376 13.62 -2.72 -3.01
C ASP A 376 13.49 -2.17 -4.43
N ILE A 377 12.45 -1.38 -4.70
CA ILE A 377 12.14 -0.78 -6.00
C ILE A 377 11.93 -1.87 -7.09
N SER A 378 11.56 -3.09 -6.69
CA SER A 378 11.25 -4.17 -7.63
C SER A 378 9.83 -4.04 -8.18
N HIS A 379 9.62 -4.55 -9.39
CA HIS A 379 8.32 -4.61 -10.05
C HIS A 379 8.01 -6.05 -10.48
N ALA A 380 6.84 -6.58 -10.12
CA ALA A 380 6.40 -7.90 -10.55
C ALA A 380 4.97 -7.84 -11.08
N GLU A 381 4.77 -8.20 -12.34
CA GLU A 381 3.47 -8.22 -13.02
C GLU A 381 3.19 -9.58 -13.69
N GLY A 382 1.93 -9.92 -13.94
CA GLY A 382 1.54 -11.16 -14.65
C GLY A 382 0.99 -12.29 -13.76
N ASN A 383 1.38 -13.54 -14.02
CA ASN A 383 0.87 -14.73 -13.31
C ASN A 383 2.02 -15.57 -12.70
N GLY A 384 2.08 -15.67 -11.37
CA GLY A 384 3.11 -16.46 -10.69
C GLY A 384 4.53 -15.88 -10.82
N THR A 385 4.66 -14.57 -11.03
CA THR A 385 5.95 -13.90 -11.24
C THR A 385 6.60 -13.48 -9.92
N THR A 386 7.93 -13.43 -9.88
CA THR A 386 8.69 -13.04 -8.68
C THR A 386 9.86 -12.13 -9.03
N ALA A 387 9.84 -10.90 -8.52
CA ALA A 387 10.95 -9.96 -8.59
C ALA A 387 11.55 -9.79 -7.19
N SER A 388 12.67 -10.46 -6.91
CA SER A 388 13.29 -10.47 -5.56
C SER A 388 14.61 -9.72 -5.48
N GLY A 389 15.19 -9.31 -6.61
CA GLY A 389 16.39 -8.47 -6.62
C GLY A 389 16.06 -6.99 -6.45
N THR A 390 16.96 -6.20 -5.87
CA THR A 390 16.83 -4.74 -5.84
C THR A 390 16.71 -4.21 -7.28
N SER A 391 15.73 -3.35 -7.55
CA SER A 391 15.42 -2.80 -8.88
C SER A 391 15.18 -3.86 -9.97
N SER A 392 14.79 -5.09 -9.59
CA SER A 392 14.47 -6.15 -10.56
C SER A 392 13.07 -5.99 -11.13
N HIS A 393 12.86 -6.50 -12.34
CA HIS A 393 11.56 -6.51 -13.02
C HIS A 393 11.22 -7.93 -13.50
N ALA A 394 10.04 -8.44 -13.17
CA ALA A 394 9.55 -9.74 -13.63
C ALA A 394 8.14 -9.62 -14.21
N GLU A 395 7.96 -9.97 -15.49
CA GLU A 395 6.67 -9.95 -16.19
C GLU A 395 6.38 -11.29 -16.89
N GLY A 396 5.10 -11.55 -17.19
CA GLY A 396 4.67 -12.77 -17.89
C GLY A 396 4.10 -13.89 -17.00
N THR A 397 4.51 -15.14 -17.23
CA THR A 397 3.95 -16.32 -16.52
C THR A 397 5.07 -17.17 -15.91
N ASN A 398 5.03 -17.38 -14.59
CA ASN A 398 6.04 -18.13 -13.83
C ASN A 398 7.48 -17.62 -14.07
N THR A 399 7.68 -16.31 -14.17
CA THR A 399 9.00 -15.70 -14.38
C THR A 399 9.65 -15.30 -13.06
N THR A 400 10.98 -15.27 -13.02
CA THR A 400 11.74 -14.94 -11.81
C THR A 400 12.91 -14.02 -12.13
N ALA A 401 12.92 -12.82 -11.56
CA ALA A 401 14.03 -11.88 -11.60
C ALA A 401 14.62 -11.74 -10.18
N SER A 402 15.72 -12.41 -9.90
CA SER A 402 16.32 -12.48 -8.55
C SER A 402 17.65 -11.74 -8.43
N GLY A 403 18.27 -11.36 -9.55
CA GLY A 403 19.48 -10.55 -9.55
C GLY A 403 19.17 -9.06 -9.37
N THR A 404 20.09 -8.29 -8.79
CA THR A 404 19.96 -6.83 -8.74
C THR A 404 19.91 -6.26 -10.15
N SER A 405 18.93 -5.40 -10.43
CA SER A 405 18.65 -4.80 -11.74
C SER A 405 18.41 -5.83 -12.86
N SER A 406 18.02 -7.06 -12.51
CA SER A 406 17.69 -8.10 -13.51
C SER A 406 16.28 -7.93 -14.08
N HIS A 407 16.08 -8.41 -15.31
CA HIS A 407 14.79 -8.40 -16.00
C HIS A 407 14.45 -9.80 -16.52
N ALA A 408 13.24 -10.31 -16.22
CA ALA A 408 12.74 -11.58 -16.74
C ALA A 408 11.33 -11.42 -17.33
N GLU A 409 11.17 -11.77 -18.60
CA GLU A 409 9.89 -11.70 -19.32
C GLU A 409 9.56 -13.03 -20.03
N GLY A 410 8.28 -13.27 -20.34
CA GLY A 410 7.84 -14.47 -21.07
C GLY A 410 7.23 -15.58 -20.19
N THR A 411 7.60 -16.85 -20.42
CA THR A 411 7.03 -18.01 -19.72
C THR A 411 8.11 -18.90 -19.10
N GLY A 412 8.14 -19.02 -17.78
CA GLY A 412 9.10 -19.88 -17.07
C GLY A 412 10.55 -19.39 -17.17
N THR A 413 10.77 -18.09 -17.37
CA THR A 413 12.11 -17.50 -17.54
C THR A 413 12.74 -17.12 -16.19
N THR A 414 14.07 -17.15 -16.12
CA THR A 414 14.81 -16.82 -14.89
C THR A 414 16.01 -15.91 -15.19
N ALA A 415 16.03 -14.73 -14.61
CA ALA A 415 17.18 -13.82 -14.61
C ALA A 415 17.73 -13.70 -13.18
N SER A 416 18.90 -14.29 -12.91
CA SER A 416 19.46 -14.37 -11.55
C SER A 416 20.81 -13.67 -11.38
N GLY A 417 21.47 -13.28 -12.48
CA GLY A 417 22.71 -12.50 -12.44
C GLY A 417 22.47 -11.00 -12.25
N PHE A 418 23.50 -10.26 -11.82
CA PHE A 418 23.46 -8.79 -11.78
C PHE A 418 23.24 -8.22 -13.18
N VAL A 419 22.20 -7.41 -13.39
CA VAL A 419 21.84 -6.83 -14.71
C VAL A 419 21.62 -7.90 -15.79
N ALA A 420 21.17 -9.10 -15.40
CA ALA A 420 20.85 -10.16 -16.35
C ALA A 420 19.47 -9.95 -17.02
N HIS A 421 19.31 -10.38 -18.26
CA HIS A 421 18.05 -10.33 -19.01
C HIS A 421 17.66 -11.72 -19.52
N ALA A 422 16.44 -12.19 -19.24
CA ALA A 422 15.91 -13.45 -19.76
C ALA A 422 14.52 -13.25 -20.39
N GLU A 423 14.38 -13.57 -21.68
CA GLU A 423 13.12 -13.47 -22.42
C GLU A 423 12.77 -14.78 -23.14
N GLY A 424 11.48 -15.00 -23.44
CA GLY A 424 11.00 -16.17 -24.19
C GLY A 424 10.39 -17.28 -23.33
N THR A 425 10.73 -18.55 -23.59
CA THR A 425 10.14 -19.73 -22.91
C THR A 425 11.20 -20.59 -22.26
N GLY A 426 11.20 -20.71 -20.93
CA GLY A 426 12.11 -21.57 -20.19
C GLY A 426 13.58 -21.15 -20.28
N THR A 427 13.85 -19.87 -20.53
CA THR A 427 15.22 -19.32 -20.68
C THR A 427 15.81 -18.95 -19.32
N ILE A 428 17.15 -19.04 -19.21
CA ILE A 428 17.87 -18.79 -17.96
C ILE A 428 19.09 -17.90 -18.22
N ALA A 429 19.09 -16.69 -17.67
CA ALA A 429 20.23 -15.78 -17.64
C ALA A 429 20.78 -15.69 -16.21
N SER A 430 21.84 -16.47 -15.92
CA SER A 430 22.39 -16.60 -14.57
C SER A 430 23.76 -15.96 -14.38
N GLY A 431 24.42 -15.55 -15.48
CA GLY A 431 25.67 -14.79 -15.41
C GLY A 431 25.40 -13.30 -15.21
N ASP A 432 26.33 -12.58 -14.59
CA ASP A 432 26.24 -11.13 -14.50
C ASP A 432 26.32 -10.51 -15.91
N SER A 433 25.45 -9.54 -16.20
CA SER A 433 25.28 -8.92 -17.52
C SER A 433 24.95 -9.90 -18.65
N SER A 434 24.44 -11.10 -18.33
CA SER A 434 24.10 -12.11 -19.34
C SER A 434 22.72 -11.88 -19.97
N HIS A 435 22.54 -12.33 -21.20
CA HIS A 435 21.27 -12.26 -21.93
C HIS A 435 20.89 -13.63 -22.50
N ALA A 436 19.67 -14.09 -22.23
CA ALA A 436 19.13 -15.34 -22.77
C ALA A 436 17.74 -15.13 -23.41
N GLU A 437 17.60 -15.42 -24.69
CA GLU A 437 16.35 -15.28 -25.45
C GLU A 437 15.96 -16.59 -26.18
N GLY A 438 14.69 -16.74 -26.56
CA GLY A 438 14.19 -17.88 -27.32
C GLY A 438 13.54 -18.99 -26.47
N SER A 439 13.90 -20.26 -26.71
CA SER A 439 13.24 -21.42 -26.08
C SER A 439 14.25 -22.36 -25.42
N GLY A 440 14.27 -22.42 -24.09
CA GLY A 440 15.13 -23.33 -23.32
C GLY A 440 16.62 -22.98 -23.40
N THR A 441 16.95 -21.71 -23.67
CA THR A 441 18.33 -21.23 -23.78
C THR A 441 18.91 -20.89 -22.40
N ARG A 442 20.24 -20.93 -22.26
CA ARG A 442 20.93 -20.64 -21.00
C ARG A 442 22.20 -19.84 -21.22
N ALA A 443 22.25 -18.62 -20.68
CA ALA A 443 23.44 -17.79 -20.59
C ALA A 443 23.95 -17.78 -19.14
N SER A 444 25.08 -18.44 -18.88
CA SER A 444 25.62 -18.59 -17.52
C SER A 444 27.02 -18.02 -17.31
N GLY A 445 27.70 -17.61 -18.38
CA GLY A 445 28.97 -16.87 -18.26
C GLY A 445 28.74 -15.37 -18.03
N PHE A 446 29.75 -14.69 -17.49
CA PHE A 446 29.76 -13.23 -17.40
C PHE A 446 29.60 -12.61 -18.78
N ALA A 447 28.65 -11.69 -18.96
CA ALA A 447 28.35 -11.02 -20.23
C ALA A 447 28.16 -11.97 -21.42
N ALA A 448 27.58 -13.15 -21.18
CA ALA A 448 27.29 -14.14 -22.22
C ALA A 448 25.92 -13.91 -22.88
N HIS A 449 25.77 -14.32 -24.15
CA HIS A 449 24.53 -14.22 -24.93
C HIS A 449 24.08 -15.59 -25.48
N ALA A 450 22.86 -16.03 -25.19
CA ALA A 450 22.29 -17.26 -25.73
C ALA A 450 20.94 -17.00 -26.41
N GLU A 451 20.85 -17.27 -27.71
CA GLU A 451 19.61 -17.12 -28.50
C GLU A 451 19.22 -18.43 -29.23
N GLY A 452 17.97 -18.55 -29.66
CA GLY A 452 17.47 -19.70 -30.42
C GLY A 452 16.77 -20.77 -29.56
N SER A 453 17.09 -22.05 -29.76
CA SER A 453 16.43 -23.17 -29.09
C SER A 453 17.43 -24.13 -28.45
N GLY A 454 17.37 -24.25 -27.12
CA GLY A 454 18.25 -25.12 -26.35
C GLY A 454 19.74 -24.74 -26.49
N THR A 455 20.09 -23.47 -26.66
CA THR A 455 21.49 -23.04 -26.77
C THR A 455 22.08 -22.71 -25.40
N ILE A 456 23.39 -22.88 -25.23
CA ILE A 456 24.06 -22.73 -23.93
C ILE A 456 25.35 -21.90 -24.07
N ALA A 457 25.29 -20.63 -23.69
CA ALA A 457 26.43 -19.72 -23.56
C ALA A 457 27.01 -19.78 -22.14
N SER A 458 27.86 -20.79 -21.90
CA SER A 458 28.42 -21.07 -20.56
C SER A 458 29.82 -20.49 -20.31
N GLY A 459 30.47 -19.92 -21.33
CA GLY A 459 31.75 -19.22 -21.17
C GLY A 459 31.55 -17.72 -20.98
N ASP A 460 32.45 -17.05 -20.28
CA ASP A 460 32.44 -15.59 -20.17
C ASP A 460 32.57 -14.96 -21.56
N LEU A 461 31.83 -13.89 -21.84
CA LEU A 461 31.81 -13.18 -23.12
C LEU A 461 31.40 -14.05 -24.33
N SER A 462 30.85 -15.25 -24.09
CA SER A 462 30.49 -16.19 -25.16
C SER A 462 29.14 -15.86 -25.80
N HIS A 463 28.96 -16.29 -27.05
CA HIS A 463 27.71 -16.10 -27.80
C HIS A 463 27.29 -17.41 -28.49
N THR A 464 26.09 -17.90 -28.22
CA THR A 464 25.54 -19.10 -28.86
C THR A 464 24.19 -18.85 -29.51
N GLU A 465 24.03 -19.26 -30.77
CA GLU A 465 22.77 -19.15 -31.52
C GLU A 465 22.39 -20.47 -32.21
N GLY A 466 21.14 -20.58 -32.65
CA GLY A 466 20.62 -21.73 -33.41
C GLY A 466 19.93 -22.80 -32.57
N LEU A 467 20.19 -24.08 -32.85
CA LEU A 467 19.53 -25.24 -32.20
C LEU A 467 20.54 -26.12 -31.48
N SER A 468 20.43 -26.24 -30.15
CA SER A 468 21.26 -27.16 -29.36
C SER A 468 22.78 -26.97 -29.57
N THR A 469 23.20 -25.71 -29.60
CA THR A 469 24.62 -25.29 -29.67
C THR A 469 25.14 -24.89 -28.29
N THR A 470 26.44 -25.04 -28.04
CA THR A 470 27.04 -24.59 -26.77
C THR A 470 28.47 -24.07 -26.92
N ALA A 471 28.76 -22.98 -26.19
CA ALA A 471 30.10 -22.43 -26.02
C ALA A 471 31.00 -23.34 -25.16
N ASN A 472 30.42 -24.33 -24.48
CA ASN A 472 31.15 -25.37 -23.72
C ASN A 472 32.16 -24.80 -22.70
N GLY A 473 31.83 -23.67 -22.08
CA GLY A 473 32.65 -22.99 -21.08
C GLY A 473 33.81 -22.15 -21.64
N PHE A 474 33.97 -22.05 -22.97
CA PHE A 474 35.07 -21.31 -23.56
C PHE A 474 34.79 -19.81 -23.63
N GLU A 475 35.70 -19.03 -23.07
CA GLU A 475 35.63 -17.56 -23.04
C GLU A 475 35.62 -16.97 -24.47
N GLY A 476 34.73 -16.02 -24.74
CA GLY A 476 34.66 -15.29 -26.00
C GLY A 476 34.28 -16.12 -27.22
N ALA A 477 33.95 -17.41 -27.05
CA ALA A 477 33.62 -18.28 -28.16
C ALA A 477 32.24 -17.95 -28.73
N HIS A 478 32.16 -17.86 -30.05
CA HIS A 478 30.92 -17.71 -30.79
C HIS A 478 30.60 -19.00 -31.56
N ILE A 479 29.36 -19.48 -31.49
CA ILE A 479 28.90 -20.67 -32.22
C ILE A 479 27.47 -20.51 -32.73
N MET A 480 27.26 -20.90 -34.00
CA MET A 480 25.95 -20.91 -34.66
C MET A 480 25.65 -22.26 -35.33
N GLY A 481 24.39 -22.46 -35.74
CA GLY A 481 23.96 -23.63 -36.52
C GLY A 481 23.14 -24.62 -35.69
N ARG A 482 23.41 -25.92 -35.80
CA ARG A 482 22.69 -26.94 -35.02
C ARG A 482 23.59 -28.01 -34.43
N ASN A 483 23.20 -28.48 -33.25
CA ASN A 483 23.72 -29.70 -32.62
C ASN A 483 25.25 -29.71 -32.52
N GLY A 484 25.83 -28.72 -31.84
CA GLY A 484 27.29 -28.57 -31.80
C GLY A 484 27.82 -28.01 -30.50
N ALA A 485 29.05 -28.36 -30.16
CA ALA A 485 29.78 -27.76 -29.06
C ALA A 485 31.14 -27.25 -29.53
N VAL A 486 31.53 -26.08 -29.03
CA VAL A 486 32.90 -25.59 -29.17
C VAL A 486 33.86 -26.60 -28.52
N ASN A 487 34.98 -26.87 -29.17
CA ASN A 487 35.98 -27.83 -28.72
C ASN A 487 37.40 -27.27 -28.86
N ALA A 488 38.33 -27.83 -28.09
CA ALA A 488 39.75 -27.48 -28.13
C ALA A 488 40.59 -28.43 -29.02
N THR A 489 39.95 -29.19 -29.91
CA THR A 489 40.67 -30.03 -30.87
C THR A 489 41.41 -29.11 -31.83
N ASP A 490 42.68 -29.37 -32.13
CA ASP A 490 43.49 -28.56 -33.08
C ASP A 490 43.70 -27.07 -32.70
N GLY A 491 43.51 -26.70 -31.44
CA GLY A 491 43.95 -25.41 -30.89
C GLY A 491 43.05 -24.81 -29.81
N ASP A 492 43.44 -23.64 -29.31
CA ASP A 492 42.72 -22.90 -28.27
C ASP A 492 41.48 -22.20 -28.87
N PRO A 493 40.25 -22.53 -28.41
CA PRO A 493 39.02 -21.97 -28.93
C PRO A 493 38.55 -20.71 -28.18
N THR A 494 39.32 -20.17 -27.24
CA THR A 494 38.98 -18.86 -26.64
C THR A 494 38.91 -17.79 -27.74
N TYR A 495 37.90 -16.92 -27.70
CA TYR A 495 37.67 -15.88 -28.71
C TYR A 495 37.65 -16.42 -30.17
N SER A 496 37.02 -17.58 -30.37
CA SER A 496 36.88 -18.25 -31.68
C SER A 496 35.50 -18.06 -32.30
N TRP A 497 35.39 -18.30 -33.61
CA TRP A 497 34.12 -18.32 -34.36
C TRP A 497 33.86 -19.71 -34.94
N ASN A 498 32.70 -20.30 -34.67
CA ASN A 498 32.40 -21.71 -34.96
C ASN A 498 31.04 -21.88 -35.65
N VAL A 499 30.94 -22.85 -36.57
CA VAL A 499 29.68 -23.25 -37.22
C VAL A 499 29.47 -24.75 -37.03
N ALA A 500 28.28 -25.12 -36.57
CA ALA A 500 27.90 -26.50 -36.30
C ALA A 500 26.79 -27.02 -37.22
N PHE A 501 26.89 -28.29 -37.57
CA PHE A 501 25.83 -29.04 -38.23
C PHE A 501 25.84 -30.52 -37.80
N GLY A 502 25.81 -30.75 -36.49
CA GLY A 502 25.89 -32.11 -35.93
C GLY A 502 24.56 -32.88 -35.98
N ALA A 503 24.67 -34.19 -35.69
CA ALA A 503 23.52 -35.08 -35.59
C ALA A 503 22.92 -35.15 -34.18
N VAL A 504 23.73 -34.86 -33.16
CA VAL A 504 23.36 -34.99 -31.73
C VAL A 504 23.56 -33.65 -31.03
N ALA A 505 22.60 -33.28 -30.17
CA ALA A 505 22.66 -32.03 -29.39
C ALA A 505 23.99 -31.88 -28.64
N TYR A 506 24.59 -30.68 -28.69
CA TYR A 506 25.83 -30.34 -28.01
C TYR A 506 27.04 -31.24 -28.36
N ASP A 507 27.05 -31.84 -29.55
CA ASP A 507 28.15 -32.70 -29.98
C ASP A 507 29.41 -31.89 -30.32
N ALA A 508 30.48 -32.11 -29.56
CA ALA A 508 31.78 -31.47 -29.81
C ALA A 508 32.37 -31.85 -31.17
N THR A 509 31.97 -32.98 -31.76
CA THR A 509 32.43 -33.40 -33.10
C THR A 509 31.56 -32.86 -34.24
N GLY A 510 30.49 -32.11 -33.93
CA GLY A 510 29.53 -31.58 -34.91
C GLY A 510 29.94 -30.26 -35.60
N LEU A 511 31.17 -29.78 -35.40
CA LEU A 511 31.66 -28.55 -36.04
C LEU A 511 32.00 -28.81 -37.52
N ILE A 512 31.50 -27.96 -38.42
CA ILE A 512 31.83 -28.00 -39.86
C ILE A 512 32.78 -26.87 -40.28
N GLY A 513 32.99 -25.89 -39.41
CA GLY A 513 33.98 -24.84 -39.63
C GLY A 513 34.32 -24.11 -38.34
N LYS A 514 35.58 -23.70 -38.21
CA LYS A 514 36.02 -22.84 -37.10
C LYS A 514 37.21 -21.94 -37.46
N LEU A 515 37.23 -20.75 -36.86
CA LEU A 515 38.33 -19.79 -36.90
C LEU A 515 38.84 -19.58 -35.47
N LEU A 516 40.09 -19.96 -35.21
CA LEU A 516 40.70 -19.86 -33.88
C LEU A 516 41.38 -18.50 -33.65
N ASN A 517 41.66 -18.18 -32.38
CA ASN A 517 42.31 -16.93 -31.96
C ASN A 517 43.73 -16.71 -32.55
N ASN A 518 44.37 -17.76 -33.03
CA ASN A 518 45.67 -17.70 -33.67
C ASN A 518 45.59 -17.32 -35.17
N GLY A 519 44.39 -17.27 -35.74
CA GLY A 519 44.11 -16.96 -37.14
C GLY A 519 43.98 -18.18 -38.05
N ASN A 520 44.07 -19.41 -37.52
CA ASN A 520 43.89 -20.62 -38.30
C ASN A 520 42.40 -20.89 -38.54
N MET A 521 42.05 -21.16 -39.80
CA MET A 521 40.71 -21.54 -40.23
C MET A 521 40.68 -23.02 -40.61
N PHE A 522 39.67 -23.73 -40.11
CA PHE A 522 39.40 -25.12 -40.41
C PHE A 522 38.03 -25.23 -41.08
N VAL A 523 37.95 -26.00 -42.15
CA VAL A 523 36.70 -26.24 -42.90
C VAL A 523 36.60 -27.74 -43.16
N ASP A 524 35.51 -28.35 -42.69
CA ASP A 524 35.17 -29.74 -43.02
C ASP A 524 34.36 -29.74 -44.33
N GLY A 525 35.08 -29.67 -45.45
CA GLY A 525 34.50 -29.46 -46.78
C GLY A 525 35.51 -28.81 -47.72
N ALA A 526 35.08 -27.82 -48.50
CA ALA A 526 35.92 -27.11 -49.44
C ALA A 526 35.66 -25.60 -49.43
N TYR A 527 36.72 -24.81 -49.63
CA TYR A 527 36.60 -23.41 -50.03
C TYR A 527 36.38 -23.35 -51.54
N LEU A 528 35.22 -22.82 -51.95
CA LEU A 528 34.82 -22.77 -53.36
C LEU A 528 34.90 -21.32 -53.86
N THR A 529 35.64 -21.10 -54.93
CA THR A 529 35.84 -19.79 -55.57
C THR A 529 35.74 -19.93 -57.09
N PRO A 530 35.20 -18.93 -57.82
CA PRO A 530 35.14 -18.95 -59.27
C PRO A 530 36.50 -18.72 -59.94
N ALA A 531 37.50 -18.24 -59.19
CA ALA A 531 38.86 -18.05 -59.68
C ALA A 531 39.61 -19.38 -59.81
N GLY A 532 40.56 -19.44 -60.75
CA GLY A 532 41.16 -20.69 -61.21
C GLY A 532 42.59 -20.93 -60.78
N ASP A 533 43.27 -19.97 -60.14
CA ASP A 533 44.71 -20.00 -59.88
C ASP A 533 45.10 -19.71 -58.43
N TYR A 534 46.15 -20.38 -57.97
CA TYR A 534 46.87 -20.06 -56.74
C TYR A 534 48.02 -19.11 -57.09
N ALA A 535 48.08 -17.98 -56.39
CA ALA A 535 49.13 -16.98 -56.58
C ALA A 535 49.83 -16.65 -55.27
N GLU A 536 51.06 -16.16 -55.37
CA GLU A 536 51.79 -15.53 -54.28
C GLU A 536 52.27 -14.14 -54.68
N MET A 537 52.40 -13.25 -53.70
CA MET A 537 52.96 -11.92 -53.92
C MET A 537 54.48 -11.95 -53.94
N PHE A 538 55.08 -11.34 -54.96
CA PHE A 538 56.53 -11.17 -55.11
C PHE A 538 56.89 -9.70 -55.32
N GLU A 539 58.07 -9.31 -54.84
CA GLU A 539 58.60 -7.95 -55.03
C GLU A 539 59.34 -7.83 -56.38
N THR A 540 59.15 -6.74 -57.10
CA THR A 540 59.79 -6.49 -58.40
C THR A 540 61.20 -5.92 -58.24
N ALA A 541 62.12 -6.34 -59.11
CA ALA A 541 63.53 -5.99 -59.00
C ALA A 541 63.82 -4.49 -59.21
N ASP A 542 62.97 -3.80 -59.97
CA ASP A 542 63.10 -2.38 -60.30
C ASP A 542 62.20 -1.47 -59.46
N GLY A 543 61.40 -2.04 -58.55
CA GLY A 543 60.45 -1.31 -57.72
C GLY A 543 59.19 -0.82 -58.45
N ASN A 544 59.02 -1.15 -59.73
CA ASN A 544 57.84 -0.77 -60.51
C ASN A 544 56.85 -1.93 -60.61
N SER A 545 55.57 -1.64 -60.79
CA SER A 545 54.55 -2.67 -60.99
C SER A 545 54.68 -3.35 -62.35
N ILE A 546 54.46 -4.66 -62.37
CA ILE A 546 54.28 -5.43 -63.60
C ILE A 546 52.78 -5.69 -63.74
N ASP A 547 52.18 -5.15 -64.80
CA ASP A 547 50.75 -5.32 -65.12
C ASP A 547 50.39 -6.82 -65.31
N VAL A 548 49.11 -7.16 -65.34
CA VAL A 548 48.62 -8.54 -65.39
C VAL A 548 48.88 -9.22 -66.74
N GLY A 549 49.06 -10.54 -66.71
CA GLY A 549 49.23 -11.40 -67.88
C GLY A 549 50.63 -11.44 -68.49
N TYR A 550 51.67 -11.05 -67.75
CA TYR A 550 53.08 -11.21 -68.18
C TYR A 550 53.71 -12.44 -67.51
N PHE A 551 54.54 -13.16 -68.25
CA PHE A 551 55.45 -14.15 -67.70
C PHE A 551 56.54 -13.45 -66.88
N VAL A 552 56.81 -14.00 -65.68
CA VAL A 552 57.84 -13.49 -64.79
C VAL A 552 58.81 -14.58 -64.37
N THR A 553 60.04 -14.17 -64.06
CA THR A 553 61.09 -15.04 -63.55
C THR A 553 61.82 -14.37 -62.39
N VAL A 554 62.60 -15.17 -61.65
CA VAL A 554 63.40 -14.71 -60.51
C VAL A 554 64.67 -14.02 -61.00
N SER A 555 64.99 -12.88 -60.39
CA SER A 555 66.15 -12.04 -60.62
C SER A 555 67.19 -12.26 -59.49
N THR A 556 68.00 -11.25 -59.17
CA THR A 556 68.83 -11.20 -57.97
C THR A 556 68.00 -10.98 -56.70
N GLU A 557 68.43 -11.57 -55.58
CA GLU A 557 67.89 -11.30 -54.23
C GLU A 557 66.38 -11.55 -54.08
N ASP A 558 65.89 -12.69 -54.60
CA ASP A 558 64.51 -13.17 -54.45
C ASP A 558 63.40 -12.28 -55.07
N LYS A 559 63.78 -11.31 -55.91
CA LYS A 559 62.86 -10.41 -56.62
C LYS A 559 62.49 -10.92 -58.02
N ILE A 560 61.42 -10.39 -58.60
CA ILE A 560 60.92 -10.79 -59.92
C ILE A 560 61.13 -9.72 -61.00
N ARG A 561 61.23 -10.18 -62.25
CA ARG A 561 61.18 -9.35 -63.47
C ARG A 561 60.38 -10.06 -64.55
N LYS A 562 60.02 -9.34 -65.63
CA LYS A 562 59.49 -9.98 -66.84
C LYS A 562 60.50 -11.00 -67.37
N ALA A 563 59.99 -12.17 -67.75
CA ALA A 563 60.79 -13.21 -68.37
C ALA A 563 61.11 -12.87 -69.82
N THR A 564 62.17 -13.45 -70.34
CA THR A 564 62.65 -13.34 -71.72
C THR A 564 62.69 -14.72 -72.38
N SER A 565 62.92 -14.77 -73.69
CA SER A 565 63.00 -16.05 -74.42
C SER A 565 64.17 -16.94 -73.96
N ASN A 566 65.19 -16.35 -73.33
CA ASN A 566 66.39 -17.05 -72.85
C ASN A 566 66.25 -17.60 -71.42
N ASP A 567 65.21 -17.21 -70.69
CA ASP A 567 65.00 -17.68 -69.32
C ASP A 567 64.57 -19.15 -69.33
N LEU A 568 65.37 -20.00 -68.67
CA LEU A 568 65.11 -21.44 -68.57
C LEU A 568 64.05 -21.79 -67.53
N PHE A 569 63.79 -20.85 -66.62
CA PHE A 569 62.82 -20.97 -65.54
C PHE A 569 61.85 -19.81 -65.61
N ILE A 570 60.56 -20.13 -65.55
CA ILE A 570 59.48 -19.17 -65.44
C ILE A 570 58.84 -19.42 -64.08
N LEU A 571 58.81 -18.40 -63.23
CA LEU A 571 58.21 -18.49 -61.90
C LEU A 571 56.69 -18.62 -61.99
N GLY A 572 56.08 -17.84 -62.88
CA GLY A 572 54.63 -17.84 -63.09
C GLY A 572 54.20 -16.66 -63.96
N ILE A 573 52.92 -16.30 -63.84
CA ILE A 573 52.29 -15.24 -64.63
C ILE A 573 51.66 -14.23 -63.69
N THR A 574 51.83 -12.93 -63.95
CA THR A 574 51.16 -11.90 -63.14
C THR A 574 49.64 -12.06 -63.20
N SER A 575 49.01 -12.35 -62.07
CA SER A 575 47.59 -12.72 -61.95
C SER A 575 46.73 -11.53 -61.52
N ALA A 576 45.52 -11.47 -62.05
CA ALA A 576 44.56 -10.40 -61.77
C ALA A 576 43.58 -10.76 -60.63
N THR A 577 43.13 -12.02 -60.56
CA THR A 577 42.05 -12.46 -59.68
C THR A 577 42.34 -13.87 -59.13
N PRO A 578 43.40 -14.04 -58.34
CA PRO A 578 43.75 -15.35 -57.81
C PRO A 578 42.68 -15.91 -56.87
N ALA A 579 42.48 -17.22 -56.92
CA ALA A 579 41.60 -17.99 -56.03
C ALA A 579 42.08 -17.93 -54.57
N LEU A 580 43.39 -18.00 -54.40
CA LEU A 580 44.09 -17.89 -53.12
C LEU A 580 45.35 -17.08 -53.36
N LEU A 581 45.57 -16.06 -52.53
CA LEU A 581 46.73 -15.18 -52.61
C LEU A 581 47.61 -15.33 -51.37
N GLY A 582 48.70 -16.09 -51.50
CA GLY A 582 49.72 -16.24 -50.48
C GLY A 582 50.61 -15.00 -50.37
N ASN A 583 51.30 -14.88 -49.24
CA ASN A 583 52.29 -13.84 -48.96
C ASN A 583 51.78 -12.38 -49.12
N SER A 584 50.48 -12.14 -48.99
CA SER A 584 49.87 -10.81 -49.26
C SER A 584 50.11 -9.75 -48.19
N GLY A 585 50.32 -10.15 -46.93
CA GLY A 585 50.46 -9.21 -45.81
C GLY A 585 49.21 -8.35 -45.54
N CYS A 586 48.03 -8.77 -45.97
CA CYS A 586 46.82 -7.93 -45.99
C CYS A 586 46.37 -7.37 -44.63
N LEU A 587 46.67 -8.03 -43.50
CA LEU A 587 46.21 -7.60 -42.18
C LEU A 587 47.19 -6.72 -41.40
N ARG A 588 48.50 -6.85 -41.69
CA ARG A 588 49.58 -6.21 -40.95
C ARG A 588 50.92 -6.49 -41.61
N TRP A 589 51.94 -5.70 -41.24
CA TRP A 589 53.32 -6.00 -41.58
C TRP A 589 53.68 -7.42 -41.12
N GLN A 590 54.20 -8.23 -42.05
CA GLN A 590 54.47 -9.65 -41.83
C GLN A 590 55.44 -9.88 -40.66
N GLY A 591 56.40 -8.97 -40.48
CA GLY A 591 57.39 -8.98 -39.40
C GLY A 591 56.91 -8.42 -38.06
N LYS A 592 55.61 -8.07 -37.91
CA LYS A 592 55.09 -7.43 -36.68
C LYS A 592 55.34 -8.24 -35.41
N TYR A 593 55.31 -9.58 -35.50
CA TYR A 593 55.54 -10.46 -34.35
C TYR A 593 56.80 -11.27 -34.54
N LEU A 594 57.48 -11.54 -33.43
CA LEU A 594 58.65 -12.39 -33.40
C LEU A 594 58.25 -13.83 -33.73
N THR A 595 58.95 -14.43 -34.69
CA THR A 595 58.82 -15.84 -35.03
C THR A 595 60.03 -16.64 -34.59
N ASP A 596 59.92 -17.96 -34.56
CA ASP A 596 61.09 -18.84 -34.55
C ASP A 596 61.71 -18.97 -35.95
N GLU A 597 62.77 -19.77 -36.05
CA GLU A 597 63.53 -20.01 -37.29
C GLU A 597 62.71 -20.67 -38.40
N TRP A 598 61.50 -21.18 -38.09
CA TRP A 598 60.58 -21.82 -39.03
C TRP A 598 59.35 -20.95 -39.33
N GLY A 599 59.31 -19.69 -38.85
CA GLY A 599 58.22 -18.75 -39.11
C GLY A 599 57.01 -18.89 -38.17
N ARG A 600 57.09 -19.73 -37.12
CA ARG A 600 56.00 -19.86 -36.13
C ARG A 600 56.08 -18.71 -35.14
N LYS A 601 54.96 -18.03 -34.89
CA LYS A 601 54.88 -16.92 -33.91
C LYS A 601 55.24 -17.41 -32.51
N LYS A 602 56.02 -16.61 -31.78
CA LYS A 602 56.31 -16.82 -30.35
C LYS A 602 55.29 -16.06 -29.50
N TYR A 603 54.91 -16.67 -28.38
CA TYR A 603 53.93 -16.12 -27.45
C TYR A 603 54.52 -16.00 -26.04
N HIS A 604 53.99 -15.08 -25.26
CA HIS A 604 54.27 -14.95 -23.82
C HIS A 604 52.97 -14.79 -23.03
N GLU A 605 52.99 -15.21 -21.76
CA GLU A 605 51.89 -14.99 -20.82
C GLU A 605 51.93 -13.55 -20.31
N VAL A 606 50.80 -12.86 -20.36
CA VAL A 606 50.60 -11.50 -19.85
C VAL A 606 49.45 -11.51 -18.85
N THR A 607 49.69 -10.97 -17.65
CA THR A 607 48.64 -10.72 -16.66
C THR A 607 47.95 -9.39 -16.97
N ILE A 608 46.67 -9.44 -17.30
CA ILE A 608 45.78 -8.29 -17.41
C ILE A 608 45.18 -8.04 -16.03
N PRO A 609 45.45 -6.87 -15.41
CA PRO A 609 44.93 -6.57 -14.08
C PRO A 609 43.41 -6.48 -14.11
N ALA A 610 42.78 -6.71 -12.96
CA ALA A 610 41.34 -6.55 -12.80
C ALA A 610 40.89 -5.13 -13.19
N GLN A 611 39.83 -5.02 -14.01
CA GLN A 611 39.17 -3.74 -14.24
C GLN A 611 38.20 -3.47 -13.10
N LYS A 612 38.20 -2.23 -12.62
CA LYS A 612 37.35 -1.77 -11.53
C LYS A 612 36.51 -0.57 -11.97
N ASP A 613 35.33 -0.43 -11.39
CA ASP A 613 34.52 0.79 -11.52
C ASP A 613 35.12 1.97 -10.73
N GLU A 614 34.46 3.12 -10.76
CA GLU A 614 34.89 4.34 -10.05
C GLU A 614 34.86 4.14 -8.51
N GLU A 615 34.06 3.18 -8.03
CA GLU A 615 33.88 2.81 -6.63
C GLU A 615 34.87 1.72 -6.15
N GLY A 616 35.64 1.12 -7.06
CA GLY A 616 36.66 0.11 -6.77
C GLY A 616 36.18 -1.36 -6.79
N ASN A 617 34.94 -1.63 -7.19
CA ASN A 617 34.42 -2.99 -7.40
C ASN A 617 35.00 -3.57 -8.68
N VAL A 618 35.36 -4.85 -8.64
CA VAL A 618 35.93 -5.55 -9.80
C VAL A 618 34.82 -5.85 -10.82
N ILE A 619 34.87 -5.16 -11.97
CA ILE A 619 33.98 -5.40 -13.12
C ILE A 619 34.48 -6.61 -13.92
N ILE A 620 35.80 -6.69 -14.12
CA ILE A 620 36.45 -7.79 -14.83
C ILE A 620 37.61 -8.27 -13.97
N SER A 621 37.62 -9.56 -13.63
CA SER A 621 38.69 -10.15 -12.84
C SER A 621 40.05 -10.10 -13.53
N GLU A 622 41.12 -10.11 -12.74
CA GLU A 622 42.48 -10.28 -13.26
C GLU A 622 42.56 -11.58 -14.05
N ARG A 623 43.18 -11.55 -15.24
CA ARG A 623 43.31 -12.72 -16.10
C ARG A 623 44.69 -12.82 -16.74
N LYS A 624 45.14 -14.05 -16.99
CA LYS A 624 46.36 -14.34 -17.73
C LYS A 624 46.01 -14.74 -19.15
N ILE A 625 46.61 -14.06 -20.13
CA ILE A 625 46.39 -14.34 -21.55
C ILE A 625 47.70 -14.56 -22.29
N MET A 626 47.67 -15.40 -23.32
CA MET A 626 48.81 -15.59 -24.21
C MET A 626 48.77 -14.54 -25.32
N GLN A 627 49.81 -13.70 -25.42
CA GLN A 627 49.93 -12.71 -26.49
C GLN A 627 51.10 -13.03 -27.43
N PRO A 628 50.99 -12.72 -28.73
CA PRO A 628 52.13 -12.81 -29.63
C PRO A 628 53.16 -11.72 -29.30
N ILE A 629 54.44 -12.09 -29.22
CA ILE A 629 55.52 -11.17 -28.84
C ILE A 629 55.77 -10.17 -29.99
N PRO A 630 55.62 -8.85 -29.80
CA PRO A 630 55.96 -7.86 -30.83
C PRO A 630 57.44 -7.95 -31.21
N ASN A 631 57.75 -7.83 -32.49
CA ASN A 631 59.13 -7.72 -32.95
C ASN A 631 59.69 -6.34 -32.55
N PRO A 632 60.87 -6.24 -31.89
CA PRO A 632 61.48 -4.94 -31.57
C PRO A 632 61.71 -4.01 -32.76
N GLU A 633 61.80 -4.56 -33.98
CA GLU A 633 61.92 -3.77 -35.21
C GLU A 633 60.58 -3.18 -35.68
N TRP A 634 59.45 -3.63 -35.12
CA TRP A 634 58.14 -3.09 -35.49
C TRP A 634 57.89 -1.74 -34.80
N ASN A 635 57.64 -0.72 -35.62
CA ASN A 635 57.26 0.61 -35.16
C ASN A 635 55.72 0.79 -35.20
N PRO A 636 55.03 0.97 -34.06
CA PRO A 636 53.58 1.18 -34.02
C PRO A 636 53.12 2.53 -34.58
N HIS A 637 54.02 3.50 -34.76
CA HIS A 637 53.69 4.83 -35.28
C HIS A 637 53.85 4.96 -36.81
N GLU A 638 54.38 3.92 -37.47
CA GLU A 638 54.46 3.88 -38.92
C GLU A 638 53.18 3.30 -39.53
N GLU A 639 52.64 3.99 -40.52
CA GLU A 639 51.49 3.51 -41.29
C GLU A 639 51.91 2.29 -42.12
N TYR A 640 51.16 1.20 -42.00
CA TYR A 640 51.41 -0.01 -42.78
C TYR A 640 50.57 -0.02 -44.07
N ILE A 641 51.24 0.00 -45.22
CA ILE A 641 50.62 -0.24 -46.53
C ILE A 641 50.80 -1.72 -46.89
N SER A 642 49.68 -2.44 -47.07
CA SER A 642 49.70 -3.84 -47.49
C SER A 642 50.41 -4.02 -48.83
N ARG A 643 50.99 -5.20 -49.08
CA ARG A 643 51.72 -5.44 -50.34
C ARG A 643 50.83 -5.26 -51.56
N VAL A 644 49.54 -5.60 -51.47
CA VAL A 644 48.59 -5.45 -52.58
C VAL A 644 48.44 -3.99 -53.03
N ASN A 645 48.69 -3.03 -52.13
CA ASN A 645 48.60 -1.60 -52.42
C ASN A 645 49.97 -0.96 -52.69
N ARG A 646 51.04 -1.74 -52.78
CA ARG A 646 52.41 -1.28 -53.04
C ARG A 646 52.79 -1.61 -54.48
N PRO A 647 53.19 -0.63 -55.31
CA PRO A 647 53.44 -0.85 -56.74
C PRO A 647 54.55 -1.88 -57.01
N GLU A 648 55.54 -2.00 -56.12
CA GLU A 648 56.63 -2.94 -56.23
C GLU A 648 56.24 -4.39 -55.90
N TRP A 649 55.00 -4.68 -55.50
CA TRP A 649 54.54 -6.05 -55.21
C TRP A 649 53.48 -6.49 -56.21
N VAL A 650 53.65 -7.69 -56.77
CA VAL A 650 52.76 -8.23 -57.81
C VAL A 650 52.34 -9.65 -57.46
N ALA A 651 51.05 -9.94 -57.65
CA ALA A 651 50.52 -11.30 -57.53
C ALA A 651 50.96 -12.14 -58.73
N VAL A 652 51.61 -13.27 -58.50
CA VAL A 652 52.08 -14.18 -59.54
C VAL A 652 51.33 -15.50 -59.40
N GLY A 653 50.47 -15.82 -60.37
CA GLY A 653 49.82 -17.11 -60.52
C GLY A 653 50.86 -18.19 -60.82
N LEU A 654 51.01 -19.09 -59.86
CA LEU A 654 51.99 -20.18 -59.90
C LEU A 654 51.37 -21.44 -60.49
N VAL A 655 50.10 -21.70 -60.16
CA VAL A 655 49.38 -22.91 -60.58
C VAL A 655 47.92 -22.56 -60.88
N GLY A 656 47.35 -23.15 -61.92
CA GLY A 656 45.94 -23.02 -62.28
C GLY A 656 45.69 -22.33 -63.61
N GLN A 657 44.45 -21.90 -63.84
CA GLN A 657 44.06 -21.27 -65.11
C GLN A 657 44.32 -19.77 -65.06
N VAL A 658 45.30 -19.28 -65.84
CA VAL A 658 45.73 -17.87 -65.81
C VAL A 658 45.64 -17.25 -67.19
N LEU A 659 45.15 -16.01 -67.26
CA LEU A 659 45.12 -15.22 -68.49
C LEU A 659 46.50 -14.62 -68.76
N VAL A 660 46.96 -14.75 -70.00
CA VAL A 660 48.28 -14.26 -70.44
C VAL A 660 48.10 -13.39 -71.68
N ARG A 661 48.93 -12.37 -71.77
CA ARG A 661 49.12 -11.59 -72.99
C ARG A 661 49.81 -12.46 -74.03
N ASP A 662 49.38 -12.34 -75.27
CA ASP A 662 49.84 -13.16 -76.39
C ASP A 662 50.18 -12.27 -77.58
N ASP A 663 51.26 -12.63 -78.30
CA ASP A 663 51.71 -11.94 -79.51
C ASP A 663 50.88 -12.29 -80.76
N GLY A 664 49.90 -13.17 -80.62
CA GLY A 664 48.99 -13.63 -81.65
C GLY A 664 49.39 -14.97 -82.28
N THR A 665 50.56 -15.52 -81.94
CA THR A 665 51.09 -16.75 -82.54
C THR A 665 50.64 -18.02 -81.81
N CYS A 666 50.20 -17.91 -80.55
CA CYS A 666 49.81 -19.08 -79.76
C CYS A 666 48.57 -19.78 -80.32
N GLU A 667 48.65 -21.10 -80.48
CA GLU A 667 47.56 -21.94 -80.97
C GLU A 667 46.79 -22.57 -79.79
N THR A 668 45.47 -22.65 -79.91
CA THR A 668 44.64 -23.37 -78.91
C THR A 668 45.02 -24.85 -78.91
N HIS A 669 45.19 -25.42 -77.72
CA HIS A 669 45.72 -26.78 -77.50
C HIS A 669 47.18 -26.99 -77.95
N GLY A 670 47.94 -25.90 -78.13
CA GLY A 670 49.39 -25.91 -78.28
C GLY A 670 50.12 -25.51 -77.00
N TYR A 671 51.43 -25.27 -77.13
CA TYR A 671 52.26 -24.75 -76.05
C TYR A 671 52.74 -23.33 -76.35
N CYS A 672 52.92 -22.54 -75.30
CA CYS A 672 53.53 -21.22 -75.37
C CYS A 672 54.69 -21.08 -74.38
N TRP A 673 55.62 -20.19 -74.72
CA TRP A 673 56.71 -19.75 -73.86
C TRP A 673 56.77 -18.22 -73.83
N SER A 674 57.54 -17.65 -72.91
CA SER A 674 57.79 -16.21 -72.88
C SER A 674 58.65 -15.80 -74.08
N ASN A 675 58.27 -14.71 -74.77
CA ASN A 675 59.18 -13.98 -75.64
C ASN A 675 60.01 -12.96 -74.84
N ASP A 676 60.79 -12.13 -75.53
CA ASP A 676 61.66 -11.11 -74.90
C ASP A 676 60.89 -9.95 -74.23
N ASP A 677 59.59 -9.80 -74.51
CA ASP A 677 58.72 -8.78 -73.90
C ASP A 677 57.94 -9.31 -72.68
N GLY A 678 58.12 -10.58 -72.32
CA GLY A 678 57.39 -11.23 -71.23
C GLY A 678 55.98 -11.69 -71.59
N ILE A 679 55.63 -11.78 -72.87
CA ILE A 679 54.31 -12.23 -73.33
C ILE A 679 54.41 -13.60 -74.03
N ALA A 680 53.27 -14.27 -74.20
CA ALA A 680 53.20 -15.58 -74.81
C ALA A 680 53.52 -15.54 -76.31
N THR A 681 54.39 -16.44 -76.73
CA THR A 681 54.66 -16.78 -78.13
C THR A 681 54.60 -18.30 -78.31
N LYS A 682 54.29 -18.75 -79.53
CA LYS A 682 54.20 -20.18 -79.86
C LYS A 682 55.51 -20.89 -79.54
N ALA A 683 55.41 -22.03 -78.85
CA ALA A 683 56.56 -22.87 -78.52
C ALA A 683 56.21 -24.36 -78.69
N GLU A 684 57.24 -25.21 -78.77
CA GLU A 684 57.06 -26.68 -78.81
C GLU A 684 56.85 -27.28 -77.40
N LYS A 685 57.21 -26.54 -76.36
CA LYS A 685 57.10 -26.93 -74.94
C LYS A 685 56.86 -25.68 -74.09
N GLY A 686 56.29 -25.85 -72.90
CA GLY A 686 56.02 -24.75 -71.99
C GLY A 686 54.64 -24.85 -71.36
N TYR A 687 53.92 -23.72 -71.35
CA TYR A 687 52.58 -23.63 -70.79
C TYR A 687 51.54 -24.04 -71.83
N PHE A 688 50.56 -24.84 -71.40
CA PHE A 688 49.52 -25.34 -72.31
C PHE A 688 48.42 -24.30 -72.51
N VAL A 689 48.07 -24.01 -73.76
CA VAL A 689 47.05 -23.02 -74.11
C VAL A 689 45.66 -23.68 -74.14
N LEU A 690 44.80 -23.30 -73.20
CA LEU A 690 43.42 -23.84 -73.09
C LEU A 690 42.49 -23.24 -74.15
N LYS A 691 42.51 -21.91 -74.30
CA LYS A 691 41.70 -21.19 -75.29
C LYS A 691 42.21 -19.78 -75.52
N ARG A 692 41.84 -19.20 -76.64
CA ARG A 692 41.97 -17.76 -76.91
C ARG A 692 40.74 -17.04 -76.33
N THR A 693 40.97 -15.98 -75.54
CA THR A 693 39.90 -15.18 -74.92
C THR A 693 39.75 -13.80 -75.54
N GLY A 694 40.77 -13.32 -76.27
CA GLY A 694 40.72 -12.08 -77.05
C GLY A 694 41.78 -12.06 -78.14
N THR A 695 41.91 -10.94 -78.87
CA THR A 695 42.86 -10.81 -79.99
C THR A 695 44.30 -11.10 -79.54
N ASN A 696 44.73 -10.55 -78.40
CA ASN A 696 46.08 -10.69 -77.84
C ASN A 696 46.05 -11.27 -76.43
N GLN A 697 45.09 -12.16 -76.14
CA GLN A 697 44.93 -12.76 -74.82
C GLN A 697 44.52 -14.23 -74.95
N ILE A 698 45.22 -15.07 -74.19
CA ILE A 698 44.98 -16.50 -74.11
C ILE A 698 44.81 -16.91 -72.65
N LEU A 699 44.06 -17.98 -72.41
CA LEU A 699 43.99 -18.66 -71.13
C LEU A 699 44.93 -19.87 -71.19
N ILE A 700 45.85 -19.96 -70.26
CA ILE A 700 46.78 -21.09 -70.13
C ILE A 700 46.51 -21.87 -68.86
N LEU A 701 47.09 -23.07 -68.78
CA LEU A 701 47.21 -23.83 -67.55
C LEU A 701 48.65 -23.74 -67.02
N ALA A 702 48.85 -22.97 -65.94
CA ALA A 702 50.06 -22.96 -65.14
C ALA A 702 50.09 -24.21 -64.24
N LYS A 703 51.25 -24.86 -64.13
CA LYS A 703 51.42 -26.12 -63.39
C LYS A 703 52.69 -26.10 -62.57
#